data_AF-A0A498MFL6-F1
#
_entry.id   AF-A0A498MFL6-F1
#
_cell.length_a   1.000
_cell.length_b   1.000
_cell.length_c   1.000
_cell.angle_alpha   90.00
_cell.angle_beta   90.00
_cell.angle_gamma   90.00
#
_symmetry.space_group_name_H-M   'P 1'
#
loop_
_entity.id
_entity.type
_entity.pdbx_description
1 polymer ?
#
loop_
_entity_poly.entity_id
_entity_poly.type
_entity_poly.pdbx_seq_one_letter_code
_entity_poly.pdbx_strand_id
1 'polypeptide(L)'
;MNLLDIFLELLIVVIAVVSLVANLLVFVCFTCSAQVRAQVPGIFIMNLSFCNILIAVLNMPSTLLGVVKHQKPFGDHFCYTVSFMDTFLTTNTMLSMAALSIDRWIAVVFPLTYSSKMRLKNAALMVSYAWLHSLVFSLIALLLSWVDYSPAYASCTVHLGDDAESRGHFMVFTAVFHACTFALSLFILCVAYLKVLQVARFHLQCTEMVLGYCQDVPYSHTTFPNIVGHRSRQDLEMGAEYLLLSVIHGLLNGECTPDIRLLGCSVLAPRCQDNKIMKPCRSSCEMVKKSCIHAFEAIQMAWPYFLDCDRFFVGNEEGCYDPLSELRDKQEVAFANISDGGHFTVIQFTYHTNSQMRSILKKTAAKCQHISKTYSIGRSLEGKDLLAIEFSSNPGQHDLLEPEIKLIGNMHGNEVLGRQLLIYLTQYLCSEYLLGNERIQTLINTTRIHILPSMNPDGYDIAAAEVADRNDPENIYQEGHEYNGWTSGRGNAQNLDLNRNFPDLTSIFYNRRRFRHFRSDHIPIPDSYWLNKVIAPETYAVMKWIRSYPFVISASLHGGELVISYPFDFSRHPHDERMYSPTPDEQIFRQLARTYADAHATMSNNDTERCGASFANKGGITNGAQWYSFAGGMSDFNYLHSNCYEITVELGCDKFPSEVELYPEWLRNKEALLSFMEFVHRGIKGIVKDEHGNGIKGATISVRGIRHDITTAEDGDYWRLLNPGVHIVTAAASGYSKATKRINLPRNIQVGRVDFVLKKVPREPSLDYFNIPELDNYERFDPFNQFEQHSQRELGENGEERTEKPWWWAYFSQLGISAPTWLLRNY
;
A
#
# COMPACT_ATOMS: atom_id res chain seq x y z
N MET A 1 -61.19 26.06 -54.66
CA MET A 1 -59.93 25.63 -54.04
C MET A 1 -59.45 24.39 -54.76
N ASN A 2 -58.27 24.44 -55.35
CA ASN A 2 -57.65 23.25 -55.91
C ASN A 2 -57.27 22.31 -54.76
N LEU A 3 -57.24 20.99 -55.03
CA LEU A 3 -56.79 19.98 -54.06
C LEU A 3 -55.38 20.28 -53.51
N LEU A 4 -54.57 20.92 -54.34
CA LEU A 4 -53.23 21.41 -54.00
C LEU A 4 -53.23 22.57 -52.98
N ASP A 5 -54.20 23.48 -53.07
CA ASP A 5 -54.34 24.61 -52.15
C ASP A 5 -54.78 24.12 -50.76
N ILE A 6 -55.75 23.19 -50.72
CA ILE A 6 -56.21 22.53 -49.48
C ILE A 6 -55.05 21.77 -48.81
N PHE A 7 -54.27 21.06 -49.61
CA PHE A 7 -53.10 20.34 -49.11
C PHE A 7 -52.05 21.30 -48.55
N LEU A 8 -51.79 22.42 -49.24
CA LEU A 8 -50.84 23.44 -48.82
C LEU A 8 -51.29 24.13 -47.51
N GLU A 9 -52.57 24.49 -47.41
CA GLU A 9 -53.17 25.07 -46.19
C GLU A 9 -53.03 24.11 -44.99
N LEU A 10 -53.39 22.84 -45.19
CA LEU A 10 -53.26 21.80 -44.15
C LEU A 10 -51.79 21.63 -43.74
N LEU A 11 -50.86 21.62 -44.71
CA LEU A 11 -49.43 21.47 -44.47
C LEU A 11 -48.88 22.64 -43.63
N ILE A 12 -49.26 23.89 -43.95
CA ILE A 12 -48.85 25.09 -43.19
C ILE A 12 -49.35 24.99 -41.75
N VAL A 13 -50.62 24.61 -41.54
CA VAL A 13 -51.19 24.43 -40.20
C VAL A 13 -50.44 23.35 -39.42
N VAL A 14 -50.17 22.21 -40.04
CA VAL A 14 -49.41 21.12 -39.41
C VAL A 14 -48.00 21.57 -39.03
N ILE A 15 -47.28 22.24 -39.95
CA ILE A 15 -45.93 22.75 -39.68
C ILE A 15 -45.95 23.77 -38.54
N ALA A 16 -46.94 24.67 -38.51
CA ALA A 16 -47.08 25.67 -37.45
C ALA A 16 -47.32 25.01 -36.08
N VAL A 17 -48.26 24.05 -36.00
CA VAL A 17 -48.55 23.32 -34.75
C VAL A 17 -47.33 22.51 -34.28
N VAL A 18 -46.69 21.75 -35.17
CA VAL A 18 -45.49 20.97 -34.85
C VAL A 18 -44.35 21.87 -34.38
N SER A 19 -44.13 22.99 -35.07
CA SER A 19 -43.10 23.97 -34.68
C SER A 19 -43.38 24.55 -33.30
N LEU A 20 -44.61 24.97 -33.01
CA LEU A 20 -44.99 25.51 -31.71
C LEU A 20 -44.81 24.46 -30.59
N VAL A 21 -45.34 23.25 -30.78
CA VAL A 21 -45.25 22.18 -29.79
C VAL A 21 -43.79 21.80 -29.54
N ALA A 22 -43.00 21.57 -30.60
CA ALA A 22 -41.60 21.16 -30.47
C ALA A 22 -40.75 22.21 -29.75
N ASN A 23 -40.90 23.49 -30.09
CA ASN A 23 -40.11 24.56 -29.47
C ASN A 23 -40.61 24.90 -28.05
N LEU A 24 -41.92 24.79 -27.75
CA LEU A 24 -42.43 24.94 -26.37
C LEU A 24 -41.95 23.83 -25.44
N LEU A 25 -41.89 22.59 -25.94
CA LEU A 25 -41.33 21.47 -25.18
C LEU A 25 -39.88 21.73 -24.77
N VAL A 26 -39.07 22.35 -25.63
CA VAL A 26 -37.69 22.75 -25.28
C VAL A 26 -37.68 23.71 -24.09
N PHE A 27 -38.56 24.72 -24.06
CA PHE A 27 -38.69 25.63 -22.91
C PHE A 27 -39.12 24.88 -21.64
N VAL A 28 -40.09 23.96 -21.74
CA VAL A 28 -40.53 23.13 -20.60
C VAL A 28 -39.36 22.29 -20.07
N CYS A 29 -38.62 21.59 -20.94
CA CYS A 29 -37.43 20.82 -20.56
C CYS A 29 -36.39 21.69 -19.85
N PHE A 30 -36.17 22.91 -20.33
CA PHE A 30 -35.22 23.84 -19.73
C PHE A 30 -35.68 24.34 -18.35
N THR A 31 -36.98 24.57 -18.15
CA THR A 31 -37.55 24.98 -16.84
C THR A 31 -37.52 23.85 -15.82
N CYS A 32 -37.72 22.60 -16.26
CA CYS A 32 -37.82 21.43 -15.37
C CYS A 32 -36.44 20.87 -14.97
N SER A 33 -35.43 20.94 -15.85
CA SER A 33 -34.12 20.33 -15.60
C SER A 33 -33.03 21.35 -15.27
N ALA A 34 -32.60 21.38 -14.00
CA ALA A 34 -31.45 22.19 -13.58
C ALA A 34 -30.14 21.80 -14.30
N GLN A 35 -30.00 20.52 -14.69
CA GLN A 35 -28.81 20.00 -15.36
C GLN A 35 -28.68 20.51 -16.80
N VAL A 36 -29.80 20.63 -17.54
CA VAL A 36 -29.81 21.19 -18.90
C VAL A 36 -29.50 22.70 -18.87
N ARG A 37 -29.98 23.41 -17.84
CA ARG A 37 -29.69 24.85 -17.65
C ARG A 37 -28.22 25.16 -17.39
N ALA A 38 -27.48 24.22 -16.82
CA ALA A 38 -26.06 24.39 -16.54
C ALA A 38 -25.18 24.31 -17.80
N GLN A 39 -25.71 23.84 -18.94
CA GLN A 39 -24.95 23.65 -20.17
C GLN A 39 -24.94 24.90 -21.05
N VAL A 40 -23.75 25.31 -21.50
CA VAL A 40 -23.54 26.45 -22.42
C VAL A 40 -24.35 26.38 -23.72
N PRO A 41 -24.50 25.24 -24.43
CA PRO A 41 -25.32 25.17 -25.64
C PRO A 41 -26.80 25.51 -25.40
N GLY A 42 -27.26 25.45 -24.15
CA GLY A 42 -28.60 25.86 -23.75
C GLY A 42 -28.95 27.27 -24.21
N ILE A 43 -28.00 28.22 -24.22
CA ILE A 43 -28.26 29.60 -24.67
C ILE A 43 -28.65 29.63 -26.15
N PHE A 44 -27.91 28.90 -27.00
CA PHE A 44 -28.18 28.86 -28.44
C PHE A 44 -29.50 28.15 -28.75
N ILE A 45 -29.78 27.04 -28.05
CA ILE A 45 -31.02 26.28 -28.20
C ILE A 45 -32.23 27.11 -27.76
N MET A 46 -32.12 27.86 -26.66
CA MET A 46 -33.17 28.74 -26.18
C MET A 46 -33.41 29.92 -27.12
N ASN A 47 -32.35 30.55 -27.63
CA ASN A 47 -32.46 31.62 -28.63
C ASN A 47 -33.12 31.12 -29.93
N LEU A 48 -32.69 29.97 -30.43
CA LEU A 48 -33.27 29.33 -31.62
C LEU A 48 -34.76 29.00 -31.41
N SER A 49 -35.11 28.43 -30.25
CA SER A 49 -36.48 28.06 -29.92
C SER A 49 -37.38 29.29 -29.76
N PHE A 50 -36.86 30.36 -29.15
CA PHE A 50 -37.57 31.64 -29.04
C PHE A 50 -37.89 32.23 -30.41
N CYS A 51 -36.89 32.30 -31.31
CA CYS A 51 -37.09 32.79 -32.66
C CYS A 51 -38.09 31.93 -33.45
N ASN A 52 -38.00 30.61 -33.36
CA ASN A 52 -38.92 29.69 -34.05
C ASN A 52 -40.37 29.82 -33.57
N ILE A 53 -40.60 30.02 -32.27
CA ILE A 53 -41.95 30.29 -31.73
C ILE A 53 -42.48 31.59 -32.31
N LEU A 54 -41.65 32.65 -32.31
CA LEU A 54 -42.09 33.94 -32.81
C LEU A 54 -42.37 33.93 -34.32
N ILE A 55 -41.58 33.20 -35.11
CA ILE A 55 -41.86 32.93 -36.54
C ILE A 55 -43.18 32.17 -36.69
N ALA A 56 -43.41 31.13 -35.87
CA ALA A 56 -44.63 30.33 -35.94
C ALA A 56 -45.89 31.10 -35.51
N VAL A 57 -45.78 32.07 -34.61
CA VAL A 57 -46.91 32.92 -34.16
C VAL A 57 -47.17 34.09 -35.09
N LEU A 58 -46.13 34.70 -35.67
CA LEU A 58 -46.28 35.92 -36.48
C LEU A 58 -46.36 35.63 -37.98
N ASN A 59 -45.43 34.83 -38.52
CA ASN A 59 -45.31 34.65 -39.96
C ASN A 59 -46.26 33.56 -40.50
N MET A 60 -46.35 32.40 -39.83
CA MET A 60 -47.19 31.29 -40.30
C MET A 60 -48.69 31.66 -40.44
N PRO A 61 -49.33 32.39 -39.51
CA PRO A 61 -50.72 32.80 -39.67
C PRO A 61 -50.92 33.85 -40.78
N SER A 62 -49.93 34.75 -40.94
CA SER A 62 -49.94 35.74 -42.03
C SER A 62 -49.86 35.03 -43.40
N THR A 63 -48.94 34.08 -43.53
CA THR A 63 -48.75 33.29 -44.76
C THR A 63 -49.97 32.43 -45.07
N LEU A 64 -50.55 31.77 -44.06
CA LEU A 64 -51.80 31.01 -44.22
C LEU A 64 -52.94 31.88 -44.75
N LEU A 65 -53.11 33.08 -44.21
CA LEU A 65 -54.14 34.02 -44.66
C LEU A 65 -53.85 34.59 -46.06
N GLY A 66 -52.57 34.78 -46.41
CA GLY A 66 -52.13 35.15 -47.75
C GLY A 66 -52.48 34.09 -48.80
N VAL A 67 -52.31 32.81 -48.46
CA VAL A 67 -52.70 31.67 -49.30
C VAL A 67 -54.23 31.58 -49.43
N VAL A 68 -54.97 31.64 -48.32
CA VAL A 68 -56.45 31.51 -48.32
C VAL A 68 -57.13 32.66 -49.07
N LYS A 69 -56.64 33.89 -48.91
CA LYS A 69 -57.27 35.08 -49.50
C LYS A 69 -56.69 35.49 -50.86
N HIS A 70 -55.58 34.87 -51.30
CA HIS A 70 -54.79 35.28 -52.46
C HIS A 70 -54.47 36.79 -52.51
N GLN A 71 -54.38 37.44 -51.35
CA GLN A 71 -54.22 38.89 -51.20
C GLN A 71 -53.42 39.21 -49.94
N LYS A 72 -52.80 40.38 -49.91
CA LYS A 72 -52.01 40.84 -48.76
C LYS A 72 -52.88 40.90 -47.47
N PRO A 73 -52.49 40.20 -46.39
CA PRO A 73 -53.26 40.19 -45.16
C PRO A 73 -52.98 41.42 -44.29
N PHE A 74 -54.00 41.96 -43.61
CA PHE A 74 -53.93 42.99 -42.55
C PHE A 74 -53.27 44.36 -42.89
N GLY A 75 -53.07 44.67 -44.17
CA GLY A 75 -52.63 46.00 -44.63
C GLY A 75 -51.12 46.24 -44.57
N ASP A 76 -50.68 47.41 -45.05
CA ASP A 76 -49.26 47.67 -45.36
C ASP A 76 -48.37 47.74 -44.11
N HIS A 77 -48.82 48.41 -43.05
CA HIS A 77 -48.06 48.50 -41.81
C HIS A 77 -47.83 47.13 -41.15
N PHE A 78 -48.82 46.24 -41.21
CA PHE A 78 -48.68 44.87 -40.72
C PHE A 78 -47.69 44.08 -41.59
N CYS A 79 -47.77 44.22 -42.91
CA CYS A 79 -46.87 43.53 -43.83
C CYS A 79 -45.41 43.99 -43.69
N TYR A 80 -45.17 45.28 -43.46
CA TYR A 80 -43.84 45.81 -43.17
C TYR A 80 -43.30 45.27 -41.85
N THR A 81 -44.14 45.19 -40.82
CA THR A 81 -43.77 44.64 -39.51
C THR A 81 -43.46 43.15 -39.62
N VAL A 82 -44.30 42.37 -40.32
CA VAL A 82 -44.10 40.92 -40.48
C VAL A 82 -42.86 40.62 -41.31
N SER A 83 -42.59 41.33 -42.39
CA SER A 83 -41.35 41.14 -43.16
C SER A 83 -40.09 41.49 -42.37
N PHE A 84 -40.14 42.58 -41.60
CA PHE A 84 -39.02 42.94 -40.74
C PHE A 84 -38.75 41.82 -39.73
N MET A 85 -39.81 41.34 -39.07
CA MET A 85 -39.70 40.24 -38.11
C MET A 85 -39.28 38.93 -38.77
N ASP A 86 -39.78 38.62 -39.96
CA ASP A 86 -39.40 37.42 -40.70
C ASP A 86 -37.92 37.44 -41.08
N THR A 87 -37.46 38.55 -41.67
CA THR A 87 -36.04 38.73 -42.04
C THR A 87 -35.15 38.68 -40.81
N PHE A 88 -35.56 39.33 -39.72
CA PHE A 88 -34.82 39.38 -38.47
C PHE A 88 -34.70 38.00 -37.83
N LEU A 89 -35.83 37.32 -37.63
CA LEU A 89 -35.89 36.04 -36.94
C LEU A 89 -35.27 34.93 -37.79
N THR A 90 -35.55 34.87 -39.09
CA THR A 90 -34.98 33.86 -39.98
C THR A 90 -33.46 34.01 -40.07
N THR A 91 -32.93 35.24 -40.18
CA THR A 91 -31.48 35.47 -40.13
C THR A 91 -30.87 35.03 -38.81
N ASN A 92 -31.54 35.33 -37.69
CA ASN A 92 -31.08 34.96 -36.35
C ASN A 92 -31.07 33.44 -36.15
N THR A 93 -32.10 32.72 -36.63
CA THR A 93 -32.16 31.25 -36.55
C THR A 93 -31.02 30.60 -37.32
N MET A 94 -30.70 31.10 -38.52
CA MET A 94 -29.61 30.57 -39.35
C MET A 94 -28.24 30.75 -38.69
N LEU A 95 -27.96 31.94 -38.16
CA LEU A 95 -26.73 32.22 -37.43
C LEU A 95 -26.65 31.43 -36.11
N SER A 96 -27.79 31.18 -35.46
CA SER A 96 -27.88 30.32 -34.27
C SER A 96 -27.57 28.86 -34.59
N MET A 97 -28.01 28.34 -35.74
CA MET A 97 -27.62 27.01 -36.21
C MET A 97 -26.12 26.92 -36.52
N ALA A 98 -25.54 27.97 -37.11
CA ALA A 98 -24.09 28.05 -37.32
C ALA A 98 -23.34 28.03 -35.98
N ALA A 99 -23.81 28.79 -34.98
CA ALA A 99 -23.25 28.81 -33.63
C ALA A 99 -23.31 27.43 -32.94
N LEU A 100 -24.44 26.72 -33.06
CA LEU A 100 -24.59 25.34 -32.57
C LEU A 100 -23.61 24.36 -33.24
N SER A 101 -23.35 24.52 -34.54
CA SER A 101 -22.39 23.69 -35.25
C SER A 101 -20.94 23.94 -34.78
N ILE A 102 -20.59 25.20 -34.48
CA ILE A 102 -19.29 25.57 -33.91
C ILE A 102 -19.14 24.99 -32.50
N ASP A 103 -20.17 25.11 -31.66
CA ASP A 103 -20.17 24.52 -30.32
C ASP A 103 -19.96 22.99 -30.39
N ARG A 104 -20.71 22.29 -31.24
CA ARG A 104 -20.54 20.85 -31.47
C ARG A 104 -19.15 20.49 -31.97
N TRP A 105 -18.59 21.27 -32.89
CA TRP A 105 -17.23 21.06 -33.38
C TRP A 105 -16.19 21.20 -32.26
N ILE A 106 -16.30 22.25 -31.44
CA ILE A 106 -15.38 22.47 -30.30
C ILE A 106 -15.55 21.37 -29.26
N ALA A 107 -16.79 20.95 -28.97
CA ALA A 107 -17.09 19.90 -28.01
C ALA A 107 -16.52 18.53 -28.43
N VAL A 108 -16.58 18.19 -29.72
CA VAL A 108 -16.08 16.90 -30.23
C VAL A 108 -14.57 16.93 -30.43
N VAL A 109 -14.01 17.99 -31.02
CA VAL A 109 -12.58 18.04 -31.35
C VAL A 109 -11.72 18.41 -30.13
N PHE A 110 -12.25 19.22 -29.21
CA PHE A 110 -11.52 19.74 -28.05
C PHE A 110 -12.24 19.56 -26.69
N PRO A 111 -12.72 18.36 -26.31
CA PRO A 111 -13.46 18.10 -25.06
C PRO A 111 -12.80 18.64 -23.78
N LEU A 112 -11.48 18.44 -23.59
CA LEU A 112 -10.79 18.84 -22.35
C LEU A 112 -10.60 20.35 -22.20
N THR A 113 -10.57 21.09 -23.32
CA THR A 113 -10.49 22.56 -23.29
C THR A 113 -11.84 23.20 -23.57
N TYR A 114 -12.91 22.42 -23.73
CA TYR A 114 -14.26 22.93 -24.01
C TYR A 114 -14.68 23.98 -22.99
N SER A 115 -14.56 23.68 -21.69
CA SER A 115 -14.91 24.61 -20.61
C SER A 115 -14.08 25.90 -20.62
N SER A 116 -12.83 25.82 -21.09
CA SER A 116 -11.94 26.98 -21.21
C SER A 116 -12.24 27.84 -22.45
N LYS A 117 -12.61 27.19 -23.58
CA LYS A 117 -12.83 27.82 -24.89
C LYS A 117 -14.27 28.29 -25.09
N MET A 118 -15.25 27.52 -24.63
CA MET A 118 -16.67 27.81 -24.74
C MET A 118 -17.23 28.20 -23.37
N ARG A 119 -16.96 29.45 -22.98
CA ARG A 119 -17.49 30.05 -21.75
C ARG A 119 -18.83 30.73 -22.05
N LEU A 120 -19.64 30.95 -21.00
CA LEU A 120 -20.90 31.70 -21.10
C LEU A 120 -20.72 33.08 -21.78
N LYS A 121 -19.58 33.74 -21.53
CA LYS A 121 -19.22 35.02 -22.18
C LYS A 121 -19.08 34.88 -23.69
N ASN A 122 -18.43 33.82 -24.17
CA ASN A 122 -18.20 33.58 -25.60
C ASN A 122 -19.50 33.20 -26.31
N ALA A 123 -20.34 32.39 -25.65
CA ALA A 123 -21.68 32.07 -26.16
C ALA A 123 -22.57 33.32 -26.24
N ALA A 124 -22.55 34.18 -25.21
CA ALA A 124 -23.27 35.44 -25.21
C ALA A 124 -22.77 36.39 -26.32
N LEU A 125 -21.46 36.44 -26.60
CA LEU A 125 -20.92 37.22 -27.72
C LEU A 125 -21.41 36.71 -29.08
N MET A 126 -21.46 35.39 -29.28
CA MET A 126 -21.98 34.79 -30.52
C MET A 126 -23.47 35.08 -30.72
N VAL A 127 -24.29 34.98 -29.67
CA VAL A 127 -25.71 35.38 -29.73
C VAL A 127 -25.84 36.88 -29.99
N SER A 128 -25.05 37.72 -29.31
CA SER A 128 -25.07 39.17 -29.52
C SER A 128 -24.73 39.53 -30.97
N TYR A 129 -23.77 38.84 -31.58
CA TYR A 129 -23.45 38.98 -33.00
C TYR A 129 -24.63 38.58 -33.89
N ALA A 130 -25.29 37.44 -33.62
CA ALA A 130 -26.46 37.01 -34.39
C ALA A 130 -27.60 38.04 -34.34
N TRP A 131 -27.86 38.63 -33.17
CA TRP A 131 -28.85 39.69 -32.98
C TRP A 131 -28.48 40.99 -33.69
N LEU A 132 -27.22 41.44 -33.57
CA LEU A 132 -26.75 42.64 -34.25
C LEU A 132 -26.81 42.48 -35.78
N HIS A 133 -26.31 41.35 -36.29
CA HIS A 133 -26.30 41.07 -37.73
C HIS A 133 -27.72 41.01 -38.30
N SER A 134 -28.61 40.26 -37.65
CA SER A 134 -30.02 40.17 -38.07
C SER A 134 -30.72 41.52 -38.01
N LEU A 135 -30.46 42.33 -36.98
CA LEU A 135 -31.04 43.66 -36.85
C LEU A 135 -30.58 44.61 -37.97
N VAL A 136 -29.28 44.63 -38.27
CA VAL A 136 -28.70 45.52 -39.28
C VAL A 136 -29.31 45.28 -40.65
N PHE A 137 -29.34 44.03 -41.13
CA PHE A 137 -29.90 43.73 -42.45
C PHE A 137 -31.42 43.96 -42.53
N SER A 138 -32.16 43.62 -41.47
CA SER A 138 -33.61 43.82 -41.43
C SER A 138 -33.98 45.31 -41.37
N LEU A 139 -33.20 46.11 -40.63
CA LEU A 139 -33.39 47.55 -40.54
C LEU A 139 -33.02 48.25 -41.86
N ILE A 140 -31.94 47.84 -42.52
CA ILE A 140 -31.57 48.38 -43.85
C ILE A 140 -32.67 48.09 -44.87
N ALA A 141 -33.20 46.86 -44.90
CA ALA A 141 -34.31 46.51 -45.78
C ALA A 141 -35.54 47.39 -45.52
N LEU A 142 -35.88 47.64 -44.24
CA LEU A 142 -37.00 48.49 -43.86
C LEU A 142 -36.78 49.97 -44.22
N LEU A 143 -35.59 50.52 -43.93
CA LEU A 143 -35.27 51.93 -44.20
C LEU A 143 -35.23 52.26 -45.69
N LEU A 144 -34.81 51.30 -46.52
CA LEU A 144 -34.79 51.43 -47.98
C LEU A 144 -36.11 51.02 -48.63
N SER A 145 -37.15 50.74 -47.83
CA SER A 145 -38.48 50.33 -48.31
C SER A 145 -38.47 49.10 -49.23
N TRP A 146 -37.53 48.18 -49.00
CA TRP A 146 -37.38 46.92 -49.76
C TRP A 146 -38.17 45.76 -49.13
N VAL A 147 -39.33 46.09 -48.59
CA VAL A 147 -40.14 45.23 -47.76
C VAL A 147 -41.57 45.29 -48.26
N ASP A 148 -42.09 44.19 -48.81
CA ASP A 148 -43.44 44.16 -49.37
C ASP A 148 -44.00 42.71 -49.45
N TYR A 149 -45.27 42.59 -49.82
CA TYR A 149 -45.92 41.31 -50.06
C TYR A 149 -45.41 40.68 -51.37
N SER A 150 -44.79 39.50 -51.29
CA SER A 150 -44.41 38.73 -52.46
C SER A 150 -45.52 37.75 -52.85
N PRO A 151 -46.17 37.92 -54.02
CA PRO A 151 -47.20 36.98 -54.48
C PRO A 151 -46.63 35.58 -54.77
N ALA A 152 -45.32 35.47 -55.04
CA ALA A 152 -44.67 34.19 -55.27
C ALA A 152 -44.51 33.35 -53.99
N TYR A 153 -44.30 34.00 -52.85
CA TYR A 153 -44.16 33.33 -51.55
C TYR A 153 -45.45 33.37 -50.70
N ALA A 154 -46.49 34.06 -51.18
CA ALA A 154 -47.74 34.34 -50.45
C ALA A 154 -47.48 34.89 -49.04
N SER A 155 -46.39 35.63 -48.86
CA SER A 155 -45.93 36.13 -47.57
C SER A 155 -45.27 37.50 -47.71
N CYS A 156 -45.23 38.22 -46.60
CA CYS A 156 -44.56 39.51 -46.48
C CYS A 156 -43.07 39.26 -46.26
N THR A 157 -42.24 39.59 -47.26
CA THR A 157 -40.80 39.32 -47.25
C THR A 157 -40.01 40.52 -47.80
N VAL A 158 -38.68 40.40 -47.84
CA VAL A 158 -37.86 41.30 -48.63
C VAL A 158 -38.26 41.18 -50.10
N HIS A 159 -38.82 42.24 -50.68
CA HIS A 159 -39.30 42.28 -52.05
C HIS A 159 -39.08 43.67 -52.63
N LEU A 160 -38.61 43.72 -53.87
CA LEU A 160 -38.48 44.97 -54.61
C LEU A 160 -39.78 45.19 -55.40
N GLY A 161 -40.45 46.33 -55.20
CA GLY A 161 -41.55 46.75 -56.05
C GLY A 161 -41.11 47.04 -57.49
N ASP A 162 -42.02 47.53 -58.35
CA ASP A 162 -41.78 47.83 -59.77
C ASP A 162 -40.86 49.06 -60.04
N ASP A 163 -39.85 49.27 -59.21
CA ASP A 163 -38.94 50.40 -59.27
C ASP A 163 -37.62 50.03 -59.97
N ALA A 164 -37.38 50.63 -61.14
CA ALA A 164 -36.27 50.26 -62.02
C ALA A 164 -34.91 50.84 -61.56
N GLU A 165 -34.91 51.95 -60.81
CA GLU A 165 -33.70 52.67 -60.41
C GLU A 165 -33.00 52.01 -59.20
N SER A 166 -33.77 51.44 -58.28
CA SER A 166 -33.27 50.76 -57.08
C SER A 166 -32.86 49.30 -57.30
N ARG A 167 -33.11 48.75 -58.49
CA ARG A 167 -32.85 47.33 -58.84
C ARG A 167 -31.37 46.93 -58.67
N GLY A 168 -30.43 47.80 -59.03
CA GLY A 168 -29.00 47.54 -58.87
C GLY A 168 -28.57 47.42 -57.40
N HIS A 169 -29.00 48.37 -56.57
CA HIS A 169 -28.70 48.39 -55.14
C HIS A 169 -29.36 47.22 -54.39
N PHE A 170 -30.60 46.87 -54.76
CA PHE A 170 -31.31 45.72 -54.21
C PHE A 170 -30.63 44.39 -54.55
N MET A 171 -30.13 44.21 -55.78
CA MET A 171 -29.37 43.02 -56.15
C MET A 171 -28.08 42.89 -55.34
N VAL A 172 -27.34 43.99 -55.16
CA VAL A 172 -26.12 44.00 -54.33
C VAL A 172 -26.44 43.68 -52.88
N PHE A 173 -27.48 44.31 -52.30
CA PHE A 173 -27.94 44.02 -50.94
C PHE A 173 -28.30 42.55 -50.77
N THR A 174 -29.11 42.00 -51.67
CA THR A 174 -29.58 40.60 -51.62
C THR A 174 -28.40 39.62 -51.74
N ALA A 175 -27.44 39.90 -52.63
CA ALA A 175 -26.23 39.10 -52.78
C ALA A 175 -25.36 39.14 -51.51
N VAL A 176 -25.14 40.32 -50.93
CA VAL A 176 -24.36 40.49 -49.68
C VAL A 176 -25.07 39.82 -48.50
N PHE A 177 -26.39 40.02 -48.38
CA PHE A 177 -27.22 39.41 -47.36
C PHE A 177 -27.12 37.89 -47.40
N HIS A 178 -27.37 37.25 -48.56
CA HIS A 178 -27.27 35.79 -48.68
C HIS A 178 -25.84 35.27 -48.52
N ALA A 179 -24.82 36.00 -48.98
CA ALA A 179 -23.43 35.61 -48.79
C ALA A 179 -23.05 35.62 -47.29
N CYS A 180 -23.40 36.68 -46.58
CA CYS A 180 -23.01 36.87 -45.17
C CYS A 180 -23.86 36.06 -44.18
N THR A 181 -25.08 35.66 -44.57
CA THR A 181 -25.99 34.89 -43.72
C THR A 181 -26.03 33.42 -44.14
N PHE A 182 -26.59 33.11 -45.31
CA PHE A 182 -26.81 31.75 -45.80
C PHE A 182 -25.50 31.02 -46.14
N ALA A 183 -24.70 31.59 -47.05
CA ALA A 183 -23.50 30.92 -47.53
C ALA A 183 -22.46 30.75 -46.41
N LEU A 184 -22.30 31.78 -45.55
CA LEU A 184 -21.45 31.70 -44.37
C LEU A 184 -21.93 30.62 -43.40
N SER A 185 -23.22 30.58 -43.05
CA SER A 185 -23.75 29.58 -42.12
C SER A 185 -23.61 28.16 -42.67
N LEU A 186 -23.88 27.96 -43.97
CA LEU A 186 -23.70 26.68 -44.64
C LEU A 186 -22.23 26.25 -44.67
N PHE A 187 -21.31 27.17 -44.98
CA PHE A 187 -19.86 26.89 -44.96
C PHE A 187 -19.39 26.47 -43.57
N ILE A 188 -19.77 27.21 -42.53
CA ILE A 188 -19.44 26.89 -41.15
C ILE A 188 -19.99 25.51 -40.78
N LEU A 189 -21.25 25.23 -41.12
CA LEU A 189 -21.89 23.95 -40.85
C LEU A 189 -21.15 22.80 -41.53
N CYS A 190 -20.89 22.90 -42.83
CA CYS A 190 -20.17 21.87 -43.59
C CYS A 190 -18.77 21.61 -43.02
N VAL A 191 -17.99 22.66 -42.74
CA VAL A 191 -16.64 22.52 -42.17
C VAL A 191 -16.70 21.89 -40.77
N ALA A 192 -17.59 22.35 -39.90
CA ALA A 192 -17.78 21.80 -38.57
C ALA A 192 -18.10 20.30 -38.61
N TYR A 193 -19.07 19.90 -39.43
CA TYR A 193 -19.47 18.49 -39.54
C TYR A 193 -18.43 17.61 -40.24
N LEU A 194 -17.72 18.12 -41.26
CA LEU A 194 -16.60 17.38 -41.88
C LEU A 194 -15.47 17.13 -40.88
N LYS A 195 -15.15 18.12 -40.04
CA LYS A 195 -14.14 17.96 -38.98
C LYS A 195 -14.60 16.97 -37.90
N VAL A 196 -15.88 17.00 -37.52
CA VAL A 196 -16.48 16.01 -36.63
C VAL A 196 -16.35 14.59 -37.23
N LEU A 197 -16.69 14.42 -38.52
CA LEU A 197 -16.61 13.13 -39.20
C LEU A 197 -15.17 12.62 -39.35
N GLN A 198 -14.22 13.51 -39.66
CA GLN A 198 -12.80 13.18 -39.77
C GLN A 198 -12.25 12.63 -38.46
N VAL A 199 -12.56 13.29 -37.34
CA VAL A 199 -12.15 12.87 -36.00
C VAL A 199 -12.85 11.57 -35.60
N ALA A 200 -14.14 11.41 -35.90
CA ALA A 200 -14.87 10.18 -35.64
C ALA A 200 -14.28 8.95 -36.36
N ARG A 201 -13.78 9.10 -37.60
CA ARG A 201 -13.14 8.01 -38.35
C ARG A 201 -11.74 7.67 -37.88
N PHE A 202 -10.96 8.65 -37.41
CA PHE A 202 -9.62 8.42 -36.88
C PHE A 202 -9.64 7.64 -35.55
N HIS A 203 -10.70 7.80 -34.76
CA HIS A 203 -10.90 7.13 -33.48
C HIS A 203 -11.34 5.66 -33.55
N LEU A 204 -11.40 5.06 -34.74
CA LEU A 204 -11.93 3.69 -34.97
C LEU A 204 -10.86 2.70 -35.48
N GLN A 205 -9.57 3.04 -35.47
CA GLN A 205 -8.52 2.10 -35.90
C GLN A 205 -7.91 1.35 -34.71
N CYS A 206 -7.89 0.02 -34.78
CA CYS A 206 -7.14 -0.80 -33.83
C CYS A 206 -5.62 -0.62 -34.06
N THR A 207 -4.87 -0.50 -32.97
CA THR A 207 -3.41 -0.39 -32.93
C THR A 207 -2.85 -1.45 -31.99
N GLU A 208 -1.61 -1.89 -32.21
CA GLU A 208 -0.97 -2.85 -31.31
C GLU A 208 -0.75 -2.26 -29.91
N MET A 209 -0.93 -3.11 -28.89
CA MET A 209 -0.70 -2.78 -27.49
C MET A 209 0.77 -2.90 -27.16
N VAL A 210 1.42 -1.76 -26.93
CA VAL A 210 2.83 -1.69 -26.54
C VAL A 210 2.92 -0.92 -25.21
N LEU A 211 2.29 -1.42 -24.16
CA LEU A 211 2.28 -0.81 -22.82
C LEU A 211 2.94 -1.76 -21.83
N GLY A 212 4.14 -1.42 -21.33
CA GLY A 212 4.95 -2.31 -20.50
C GLY A 212 4.22 -2.93 -19.31
N TYR A 213 3.38 -2.18 -18.60
CA TYR A 213 2.65 -2.68 -17.42
C TYR A 213 1.38 -3.48 -17.74
N CYS A 214 0.92 -3.43 -19.00
CA CYS A 214 -0.32 -4.07 -19.46
C CYS A 214 -0.08 -5.20 -20.47
N GLN A 215 1.14 -5.71 -20.61
CA GLN A 215 1.46 -6.79 -21.56
C GLN A 215 0.79 -8.13 -21.23
N ASP A 216 0.40 -8.37 -19.97
CA ASP A 216 -0.12 -9.67 -19.51
C ASP A 216 -1.63 -9.88 -19.76
N VAL A 217 -2.29 -8.96 -20.47
CA VAL A 217 -3.69 -9.15 -20.88
C VAL A 217 -3.74 -10.04 -22.14
N PRO A 218 -4.76 -10.88 -22.34
CA PRO A 218 -4.74 -11.93 -23.36
C PRO A 218 -5.16 -11.46 -24.75
N TYR A 219 -4.87 -10.20 -25.09
CA TYR A 219 -5.12 -9.62 -26.41
C TYR A 219 -4.03 -8.60 -26.76
N SER A 220 -3.70 -8.53 -28.05
CA SER A 220 -2.58 -7.72 -28.55
C SER A 220 -2.99 -6.37 -29.17
N HIS A 221 -4.29 -6.14 -29.38
CA HIS A 221 -4.78 -4.95 -30.08
C HIS A 221 -5.68 -4.09 -29.18
N THR A 222 -5.42 -2.79 -29.17
CA THR A 222 -6.20 -1.76 -28.47
C THR A 222 -6.54 -0.60 -29.41
N THR A 223 -7.21 0.45 -28.95
CA THR A 223 -7.49 1.62 -29.78
C THR A 223 -7.50 2.89 -28.94
N PHE A 224 -7.26 4.03 -29.60
CA PHE A 224 -7.28 5.35 -28.99
C PHE A 224 -8.32 6.25 -29.68
N PRO A 225 -9.16 6.96 -28.90
CA PRO A 225 -9.11 7.08 -27.46
C PRO A 225 -9.59 5.83 -26.73
N ASN A 226 -8.95 5.53 -25.60
CA ASN A 226 -9.38 4.46 -24.71
C ASN A 226 -10.69 4.83 -23.99
N ILE A 227 -11.24 3.92 -23.17
CA ILE A 227 -12.53 4.13 -22.49
C ILE A 227 -12.48 5.34 -21.52
N VAL A 228 -11.30 5.68 -21.01
CA VAL A 228 -11.06 6.83 -20.10
C VAL A 228 -10.89 8.15 -20.87
N GLY A 229 -10.53 8.10 -22.16
CA GLY A 229 -10.46 9.25 -23.05
C GLY A 229 -9.04 9.72 -23.44
N HIS A 230 -8.00 8.97 -23.08
CA HIS A 230 -6.62 9.26 -23.50
C HIS A 230 -6.49 9.10 -25.01
N ARG A 231 -5.90 10.07 -25.71
CA ARG A 231 -5.95 10.17 -27.18
C ARG A 231 -4.84 9.43 -27.91
N SER A 232 -3.78 9.10 -27.20
CA SER A 232 -2.63 8.39 -27.73
C SER A 232 -1.97 7.57 -26.63
N ARG A 233 -1.08 6.68 -27.02
CA ARG A 233 -0.24 5.92 -26.09
C ARG A 233 0.56 6.84 -25.15
N GLN A 234 1.16 7.90 -25.69
CA GLN A 234 1.97 8.85 -24.91
C GLN A 234 1.11 9.58 -23.87
N ASP A 235 -0.11 9.95 -24.25
CA ASP A 235 -1.09 10.61 -23.36
C ASP A 235 -1.48 9.68 -22.20
N LEU A 236 -1.64 8.38 -22.47
CA LEU A 236 -1.88 7.37 -21.43
C LEU A 236 -0.67 7.15 -20.52
N GLU A 237 0.55 7.01 -21.07
CA GLU A 237 1.76 6.77 -20.28
C GLU A 237 2.10 7.93 -19.33
N MET A 238 1.73 9.17 -19.71
CA MET A 238 1.86 10.36 -18.86
C MET A 238 0.67 10.57 -17.91
N GLY A 239 -0.38 9.76 -18.02
CA GLY A 239 -1.60 9.87 -17.22
C GLY A 239 -1.42 9.36 -15.78
N ALA A 240 -2.13 9.97 -14.83
CA ALA A 240 -2.11 9.57 -13.43
C ALA A 240 -2.71 8.16 -13.22
N GLU A 241 -3.59 7.71 -14.11
CA GLU A 241 -4.22 6.40 -14.11
C GLU A 241 -3.22 5.29 -14.44
N TYR A 242 -2.36 5.50 -15.45
CA TYR A 242 -1.32 4.54 -15.81
C TYR A 242 -0.19 4.52 -14.76
N LEU A 243 0.18 5.70 -14.23
CA LEU A 243 1.09 5.81 -13.09
C LEU A 243 0.53 5.07 -11.87
N LEU A 244 -0.76 5.20 -11.57
CA LEU A 244 -1.37 4.44 -10.48
C LEU A 244 -1.19 2.93 -10.72
N LEU A 245 -1.46 2.41 -11.92
CA LEU A 245 -1.27 0.97 -12.21
C LEU A 245 0.19 0.51 -12.10
N SER A 246 1.18 1.37 -12.36
CA SER A 246 2.59 1.02 -12.20
C SER A 246 3.02 0.96 -10.73
N VAL A 247 2.41 1.76 -9.86
CA VAL A 247 2.74 1.80 -8.41
C VAL A 247 1.79 0.99 -7.53
N ILE A 248 0.63 0.58 -8.04
CA ILE A 248 -0.45 -0.03 -7.23
C ILE A 248 -0.02 -1.32 -6.54
N HIS A 249 0.85 -2.09 -7.19
CA HIS A 249 1.43 -3.28 -6.61
C HIS A 249 2.23 -2.95 -5.33
N GLY A 250 3.02 -1.87 -5.36
CA GLY A 250 3.74 -1.37 -4.19
C GLY A 250 2.81 -0.71 -3.15
N LEU A 251 1.83 0.08 -3.59
CA LEU A 251 0.91 0.79 -2.69
C LEU A 251 0.01 -0.15 -1.88
N LEU A 252 -0.44 -1.26 -2.50
CA LEU A 252 -1.26 -2.27 -1.84
C LEU A 252 -0.42 -3.42 -1.26
N ASN A 253 0.92 -3.31 -1.23
CA ASN A 253 1.82 -4.37 -0.76
C ASN A 253 1.57 -5.75 -1.43
N GLY A 254 1.15 -5.75 -2.69
CA GLY A 254 0.80 -6.92 -3.47
C GLY A 254 -0.60 -7.49 -3.22
N GLU A 255 -1.35 -7.00 -2.22
CA GLU A 255 -2.76 -7.36 -2.05
C GLU A 255 -3.54 -6.94 -3.31
N CYS A 256 -4.40 -7.84 -3.81
CA CYS A 256 -5.24 -7.60 -5.00
C CYS A 256 -4.52 -7.43 -6.36
N THR A 257 -3.22 -7.74 -6.43
CA THR A 257 -2.48 -7.88 -7.70
C THR A 257 -2.34 -9.37 -8.01
N PRO A 258 -2.61 -9.87 -9.23
CA PRO A 258 -2.76 -9.16 -10.51
C PRO A 258 -4.17 -8.61 -10.82
N ASP A 259 -5.21 -8.94 -10.05
CA ASP A 259 -6.61 -8.67 -10.37
C ASP A 259 -6.90 -7.20 -10.71
N ILE A 260 -6.49 -6.26 -9.85
CA ILE A 260 -6.69 -4.81 -10.06
C ILE A 260 -5.89 -4.29 -11.25
N ARG A 261 -4.67 -4.80 -11.47
CA ARG A 261 -3.82 -4.39 -12.59
C ARG A 261 -4.43 -4.82 -13.92
N LEU A 262 -4.88 -6.07 -14.04
CA LEU A 262 -5.53 -6.58 -15.24
C LEU A 262 -6.88 -5.91 -15.49
N LEU A 263 -7.66 -5.70 -14.44
CA LEU A 263 -8.92 -4.97 -14.52
C LEU A 263 -8.68 -3.52 -14.98
N GLY A 264 -7.69 -2.83 -14.42
CA GLY A 264 -7.30 -1.48 -14.83
C GLY A 264 -6.78 -1.41 -16.27
N CYS A 265 -5.92 -2.34 -16.66
CA CYS A 265 -5.42 -2.46 -18.03
C CYS A 265 -6.55 -2.71 -19.04
N SER A 266 -7.58 -3.49 -18.66
CA SER A 266 -8.75 -3.71 -19.52
C SER A 266 -9.58 -2.45 -19.78
N VAL A 267 -9.48 -1.43 -18.90
CA VAL A 267 -10.15 -0.14 -19.06
C VAL A 267 -9.25 0.88 -19.78
N LEU A 268 -7.95 0.92 -19.44
CA LEU A 268 -6.98 1.85 -20.02
C LEU A 268 -6.51 1.44 -21.42
N ALA A 269 -6.49 0.14 -21.72
CA ALA A 269 -6.11 -0.40 -23.02
C ALA A 269 -7.14 -1.48 -23.42
N PRO A 270 -8.38 -1.10 -23.74
CA PRO A 270 -9.45 -2.04 -23.99
C PRO A 270 -9.19 -2.89 -25.23
N ARG A 271 -9.78 -4.09 -25.26
CA ARG A 271 -9.68 -5.01 -26.40
C ARG A 271 -10.35 -4.41 -27.63
N CYS A 272 -9.60 -4.33 -28.72
CA CYS A 272 -10.12 -3.90 -30.02
C CYS A 272 -10.28 -5.12 -30.94
N GLN A 273 -11.52 -5.35 -31.40
CA GLN A 273 -11.84 -6.44 -32.33
C GLN A 273 -12.73 -5.87 -33.44
N ASP A 274 -12.40 -6.13 -34.70
CA ASP A 274 -13.12 -5.62 -35.88
C ASP A 274 -13.32 -4.09 -35.88
N ASN A 275 -12.30 -3.33 -35.47
CA ASN A 275 -12.36 -1.87 -35.33
C ASN A 275 -13.46 -1.37 -34.37
N LYS A 276 -13.88 -2.22 -33.43
CA LYS A 276 -14.80 -1.90 -32.34
C LYS A 276 -14.15 -2.16 -30.98
N ILE A 277 -14.46 -1.27 -30.03
CA ILE A 277 -14.02 -1.40 -28.65
C ILE A 277 -14.93 -2.40 -27.95
N MET A 278 -14.34 -3.45 -27.37
CA MET A 278 -15.03 -4.35 -26.45
C MET A 278 -14.78 -3.92 -25.01
N LYS A 279 -15.86 -3.69 -24.27
CA LYS A 279 -15.79 -3.26 -22.86
C LYS A 279 -15.66 -4.46 -21.92
N PRO A 280 -14.98 -4.30 -20.78
CA PRO A 280 -14.87 -5.35 -19.78
C PRO A 280 -16.21 -5.61 -19.06
N CYS A 281 -16.38 -6.83 -18.54
CA CYS A 281 -17.62 -7.26 -17.86
C CYS A 281 -17.82 -6.61 -16.49
N ARG A 282 -19.03 -6.12 -16.22
CA ARG A 282 -19.42 -5.51 -14.93
C ARG A 282 -19.32 -6.51 -13.77
N SER A 283 -19.70 -7.75 -13.99
CA SER A 283 -19.61 -8.83 -12.99
C SER A 283 -18.18 -9.05 -12.48
N SER A 284 -17.18 -8.99 -13.37
CA SER A 284 -15.76 -9.09 -13.00
C SER A 284 -15.31 -7.89 -12.17
N CYS A 285 -15.74 -6.67 -12.53
CA CYS A 285 -15.45 -5.46 -11.77
C CYS A 285 -16.06 -5.50 -10.36
N GLU A 286 -17.34 -5.85 -10.24
CA GLU A 286 -18.03 -5.89 -8.94
C GLU A 286 -17.41 -6.94 -8.00
N MET A 287 -16.99 -8.08 -8.56
CA MET A 287 -16.29 -9.10 -7.79
C MET A 287 -14.95 -8.59 -7.24
N VAL A 288 -14.11 -8.01 -8.10
CA VAL A 288 -12.81 -7.45 -7.69
C VAL A 288 -13.00 -6.28 -6.73
N LYS A 289 -13.99 -5.42 -6.94
CA LYS A 289 -14.33 -4.34 -6.01
C LYS A 289 -14.70 -4.89 -4.65
N LYS A 290 -15.55 -5.91 -4.58
CA LYS A 290 -15.94 -6.55 -3.32
C LYS A 290 -14.75 -7.19 -2.60
N SER A 291 -13.86 -7.85 -3.33
CA SER A 291 -12.67 -8.50 -2.74
C SER A 291 -11.60 -7.50 -2.34
N CYS A 292 -11.46 -6.37 -3.01
CA CYS A 292 -10.29 -5.49 -2.89
C CYS A 292 -10.53 -4.11 -2.29
N ILE A 293 -11.79 -3.71 -2.07
CA ILE A 293 -12.10 -2.39 -1.49
C ILE A 293 -11.41 -2.18 -0.14
N HIS A 294 -11.30 -3.22 0.69
CA HIS A 294 -10.67 -3.16 2.00
C HIS A 294 -9.18 -2.77 1.94
N ALA A 295 -8.46 -3.16 0.88
CA ALA A 295 -7.04 -2.85 0.71
C ALA A 295 -6.82 -1.35 0.41
N PHE A 296 -7.71 -0.73 -0.37
CA PHE A 296 -7.68 0.73 -0.61
C PHE A 296 -8.11 1.51 0.63
N GLU A 297 -9.11 1.01 1.37
CA GLU A 297 -9.52 1.63 2.64
C GLU A 297 -8.41 1.62 3.69
N ALA A 298 -7.60 0.55 3.74
CA ALA A 298 -6.48 0.43 4.67
C ALA A 298 -5.41 1.51 4.49
N ILE A 299 -5.23 2.02 3.26
CA ILE A 299 -4.30 3.11 2.95
C ILE A 299 -5.00 4.48 2.85
N GLN A 300 -6.28 4.59 3.22
CA GLN A 300 -7.09 5.81 3.08
C GLN A 300 -7.17 6.36 1.64
N MET A 301 -7.07 5.48 0.65
CA MET A 301 -7.19 5.82 -0.77
C MET A 301 -8.64 5.57 -1.23
N ALA A 302 -9.19 6.50 -2.00
CA ALA A 302 -10.49 6.32 -2.63
C ALA A 302 -10.40 5.26 -3.75
N TRP A 303 -11.49 4.53 -3.98
CA TRP A 303 -11.56 3.58 -5.10
C TRP A 303 -11.32 4.33 -6.42
N PRO A 304 -10.40 3.87 -7.29
CA PRO A 304 -10.04 4.61 -8.48
C PRO A 304 -11.25 4.85 -9.39
N TYR A 305 -11.44 6.09 -9.83
CA TYR A 305 -12.65 6.46 -10.56
C TYR A 305 -12.78 5.68 -11.89
N PHE A 306 -11.67 5.35 -12.55
CA PHE A 306 -11.67 4.59 -13.79
C PHE A 306 -12.00 3.10 -13.58
N LEU A 307 -12.08 2.63 -12.34
CA LEU A 307 -12.58 1.30 -11.95
C LEU A 307 -14.03 1.35 -11.46
N ASP A 308 -14.78 2.40 -11.78
CA ASP A 308 -16.20 2.48 -11.50
C ASP A 308 -17.00 1.52 -12.40
N CYS A 309 -17.53 0.45 -11.79
CA CYS A 309 -18.25 -0.63 -12.45
C CYS A 309 -19.51 -0.16 -13.19
N ASP A 310 -20.12 0.96 -12.79
CA ASP A 310 -21.31 1.48 -13.46
C ASP A 310 -20.98 2.29 -14.72
N ARG A 311 -19.77 2.86 -14.79
CA ARG A 311 -19.37 3.82 -15.82
C ARG A 311 -18.57 3.18 -16.95
N PHE A 312 -17.64 2.28 -16.64
CA PHE A 312 -16.67 1.76 -17.60
C PHE A 312 -16.90 0.29 -18.02
N PHE A 313 -17.81 -0.40 -17.35
CA PHE A 313 -18.10 -1.83 -17.56
C PHE A 313 -19.56 -2.05 -17.98
N VAL A 314 -19.80 -3.12 -18.74
CA VAL A 314 -21.13 -3.46 -19.28
C VAL A 314 -21.58 -4.86 -18.86
N GLY A 315 -22.90 -5.09 -18.89
CA GLY A 315 -23.48 -6.39 -18.57
C GLY A 315 -23.19 -7.45 -19.64
N ASN A 316 -23.31 -8.73 -19.28
CA ASN A 316 -23.06 -9.84 -20.19
C ASN A 316 -23.97 -9.83 -21.44
N GLU A 317 -25.17 -9.26 -21.31
CA GLU A 317 -26.16 -9.14 -22.38
C GLU A 317 -25.73 -8.20 -23.51
N GLU A 318 -24.80 -7.27 -23.24
CA GLU A 318 -24.28 -6.28 -24.20
C GLU A 318 -23.01 -6.75 -24.94
N GLY A 319 -22.51 -7.96 -24.64
CA GLY A 319 -21.29 -8.51 -25.22
C GLY A 319 -20.02 -7.93 -24.57
N CYS A 320 -19.64 -8.47 -23.41
CA CYS A 320 -18.48 -8.04 -22.64
C CYS A 320 -17.36 -9.08 -22.64
N TYR A 321 -16.15 -8.66 -22.28
CA TYR A 321 -14.98 -9.52 -22.14
C TYR A 321 -14.52 -9.61 -20.67
N ASP A 322 -14.25 -10.82 -20.18
CA ASP A 322 -13.75 -11.04 -18.81
C ASP A 322 -12.20 -11.02 -18.80
N PRO A 323 -11.55 -9.98 -18.23
CA PRO A 323 -10.10 -9.88 -18.17
C PRO A 323 -9.43 -10.90 -17.23
N LEU A 324 -10.19 -11.62 -16.42
CA LEU A 324 -9.67 -12.57 -15.43
C LEU A 324 -9.85 -14.04 -15.83
N SER A 325 -10.43 -14.33 -17.01
CA SER A 325 -10.79 -15.70 -17.41
C SER A 325 -9.58 -16.65 -17.43
N GLU A 326 -8.46 -16.23 -18.04
CA GLU A 326 -7.25 -17.08 -18.11
C GLU A 326 -6.56 -17.29 -16.75
N LEU A 327 -6.67 -16.33 -15.84
CA LEU A 327 -6.17 -16.51 -14.47
C LEU A 327 -7.03 -17.51 -13.68
N ARG A 328 -8.35 -17.46 -13.88
CA ARG A 328 -9.27 -18.42 -13.26
C ARG A 328 -9.06 -19.81 -13.84
N ASP A 329 -8.87 -19.96 -15.14
CA ASP A 329 -8.58 -21.26 -15.74
C ASP A 329 -7.26 -21.85 -15.20
N LYS A 330 -6.22 -21.02 -15.02
CA LYS A 330 -4.96 -21.44 -14.39
C LYS A 330 -5.13 -21.81 -12.91
N GLN A 331 -5.96 -21.07 -12.17
CA GLN A 331 -6.31 -21.39 -10.78
C GLN A 331 -7.18 -22.64 -10.69
N GLU A 332 -8.19 -22.83 -11.54
CA GLU A 332 -9.06 -24.00 -11.56
C GLU A 332 -8.31 -25.26 -11.98
N VAL A 333 -7.34 -25.18 -12.89
CA VAL A 333 -6.42 -26.29 -13.19
C VAL A 333 -5.50 -26.60 -12.00
N ALA A 334 -5.07 -25.58 -11.25
CA ALA A 334 -4.33 -25.78 -10.00
C ALA A 334 -5.22 -26.36 -8.88
N PHE A 335 -6.49 -25.97 -8.80
CA PHE A 335 -7.45 -26.44 -7.80
C PHE A 335 -8.06 -27.82 -8.14
N ALA A 336 -8.16 -28.19 -9.42
CA ALA A 336 -8.60 -29.52 -9.86
C ALA A 336 -7.54 -30.59 -9.56
N ASN A 337 -6.26 -30.22 -9.47
CA ASN A 337 -5.20 -31.08 -8.92
C ASN A 337 -5.22 -31.17 -7.39
N ILE A 338 -6.10 -30.42 -6.70
CA ILE A 338 -6.21 -30.32 -5.24
C ILE A 338 -7.53 -30.93 -4.71
N SER A 339 -8.44 -31.36 -5.60
CA SER A 339 -9.74 -31.91 -5.19
C SER A 339 -9.81 -33.44 -5.33
N ASP A 340 -9.00 -34.16 -4.57
CA ASP A 340 -9.40 -35.48 -4.08
C ASP A 340 -8.84 -35.72 -2.66
N GLY A 341 -9.74 -36.07 -1.73
CA GLY A 341 -9.45 -36.64 -0.40
C GLY A 341 -8.56 -35.85 0.58
N GLY A 342 -9.16 -35.19 1.58
CA GLY A 342 -8.42 -34.38 2.56
C GLY A 342 -7.31 -35.10 3.34
N HIS A 343 -6.19 -34.41 3.56
CA HIS A 343 -5.35 -34.42 4.77
C HIS A 343 -4.10 -33.49 4.59
N PHE A 344 -3.80 -32.68 5.62
CA PHE A 344 -2.59 -31.87 5.87
C PHE A 344 -2.28 -30.61 5.01
N THR A 345 -2.10 -29.48 5.71
CA THR A 345 -1.51 -28.25 5.18
C THR A 345 -0.05 -28.49 4.80
N VAL A 346 0.23 -28.58 3.51
CA VAL A 346 1.60 -28.69 2.98
C VAL A 346 2.34 -27.37 3.24
N ILE A 347 3.34 -27.38 4.12
CA ILE A 347 4.28 -26.26 4.29
C ILE A 347 5.02 -26.09 2.96
N GLN A 348 4.96 -24.90 2.38
CA GLN A 348 5.68 -24.57 1.14
C GLN A 348 7.11 -24.13 1.48
N PHE A 349 8.10 -24.83 0.93
CA PHE A 349 9.51 -24.55 1.14
C PHE A 349 10.05 -23.67 0.00
N THR A 350 9.73 -22.38 0.06
CA THR A 350 10.11 -21.35 -0.92
C THR A 350 10.54 -20.08 -0.21
N TYR A 351 11.20 -19.16 -0.92
CA TYR A 351 11.49 -17.85 -0.33
C TYR A 351 10.25 -16.97 -0.22
N HIS A 352 10.06 -16.40 0.97
CA HIS A 352 8.91 -15.55 1.28
C HIS A 352 9.29 -14.07 1.36
N THR A 353 8.68 -13.26 0.49
CA THR A 353 8.76 -11.79 0.56
C THR A 353 8.27 -11.27 1.91
N ASN A 354 8.58 -10.01 2.24
CA ASN A 354 8.09 -9.39 3.47
C ASN A 354 6.56 -9.40 3.59
N SER A 355 5.83 -9.19 2.49
CA SER A 355 4.37 -9.27 2.47
C SER A 355 3.85 -10.69 2.64
N GLN A 356 4.48 -11.68 1.98
CA GLN A 356 4.13 -13.10 2.14
C GLN A 356 4.37 -13.59 3.56
N MET A 357 5.55 -13.30 4.14
CA MET A 357 5.87 -13.63 5.54
C MET A 357 4.80 -13.07 6.48
N ARG A 358 4.46 -11.78 6.35
CA ARG A 358 3.43 -11.13 7.15
C ARG A 358 2.05 -11.80 7.01
N SER A 359 1.68 -12.15 5.78
CA SER A 359 0.43 -12.87 5.49
C SER A 359 0.41 -14.25 6.16
N ILE A 360 1.51 -15.01 6.07
CA ILE A 360 1.63 -16.35 6.65
C ILE A 360 1.53 -16.29 8.18
N LEU A 361 2.28 -15.39 8.84
CA LEU A 361 2.22 -15.27 10.31
C LEU A 361 0.81 -14.91 10.78
N LYS A 362 0.14 -13.96 10.11
CA LYS A 362 -1.24 -13.57 10.44
C LYS A 362 -2.24 -14.70 10.20
N LYS A 363 -2.11 -15.46 9.10
CA LYS A 363 -2.94 -16.63 8.80
C LYS A 363 -2.74 -17.74 9.83
N THR A 364 -1.48 -18.03 10.20
CA THR A 364 -1.14 -19.00 11.25
C THR A 364 -1.74 -18.59 12.60
N ALA A 365 -1.63 -17.32 12.97
CA ALA A 365 -2.24 -16.81 14.19
C ALA A 365 -3.77 -16.88 14.16
N ALA A 366 -4.41 -16.56 13.03
CA ALA A 366 -5.86 -16.70 12.89
C ALA A 366 -6.32 -18.17 13.00
N LYS A 367 -5.56 -19.11 12.42
CA LYS A 367 -5.83 -20.55 12.51
C LYS A 367 -5.72 -21.08 13.94
N CYS A 368 -4.74 -20.58 14.70
CA CYS A 368 -4.45 -21.02 16.06
C CYS A 368 -4.72 -19.92 17.11
N GLN A 369 -5.79 -19.12 16.92
CA GLN A 369 -6.07 -17.92 17.73
C GLN A 369 -6.16 -18.13 19.25
N HIS A 370 -6.42 -19.37 19.70
CA HIS A 370 -6.52 -19.74 21.10
C HIS A 370 -5.16 -19.95 21.77
N ILE A 371 -4.10 -20.13 20.97
CA ILE A 371 -2.73 -20.31 21.46
C ILE A 371 -1.72 -19.34 20.84
N SER A 372 -2.11 -18.50 19.88
CA SER A 372 -1.17 -17.63 19.20
C SER A 372 -1.73 -16.27 18.80
N LYS A 373 -0.83 -15.29 18.75
CA LYS A 373 -1.15 -13.89 18.43
C LYS A 373 0.03 -13.22 17.74
N THR A 374 -0.24 -12.33 16.80
CA THR A 374 0.80 -11.52 16.15
C THR A 374 0.82 -10.11 16.73
N TYR A 375 2.02 -9.54 16.83
CA TYR A 375 2.23 -8.15 17.28
C TYR A 375 3.51 -7.59 16.64
N SER A 376 3.55 -6.27 16.46
CA SER A 376 4.74 -5.59 15.96
C SER A 376 5.57 -5.06 17.13
N ILE A 377 6.88 -5.26 17.10
CA ILE A 377 7.80 -4.71 18.10
C ILE A 377 8.34 -3.32 17.72
N GLY A 378 8.11 -2.91 16.47
CA GLY A 378 8.61 -1.66 15.91
C GLY A 378 8.55 -1.69 14.38
N ARG A 379 9.13 -0.68 13.75
CA ARG A 379 9.25 -0.60 12.29
C ARG A 379 10.70 -0.46 11.88
N SER A 380 11.04 -1.01 10.72
CA SER A 380 12.31 -0.78 10.06
C SER A 380 12.39 0.66 9.56
N LEU A 381 13.55 1.07 9.05
CA LEU A 381 13.73 2.41 8.51
C LEU A 381 12.77 2.70 7.34
N GLU A 382 12.53 1.72 6.47
CA GLU A 382 11.57 1.84 5.36
C GLU A 382 10.10 1.65 5.78
N GLY A 383 9.83 1.59 7.09
CA GLY A 383 8.47 1.52 7.63
C GLY A 383 7.85 0.12 7.65
N LYS A 384 8.63 -0.94 7.42
CA LYS A 384 8.14 -2.33 7.47
C LYS A 384 8.02 -2.79 8.92
N ASP A 385 6.92 -3.43 9.28
CA ASP A 385 6.73 -3.91 10.65
C ASP A 385 7.70 -5.05 10.98
N LEU A 386 8.39 -4.95 12.11
CA LEU A 386 9.12 -6.06 12.73
C LEU A 386 8.08 -6.93 13.45
N LEU A 387 7.46 -7.81 12.66
CA LEU A 387 6.32 -8.62 13.09
C LEU A 387 6.78 -9.89 13.80
N ALA A 388 6.39 -10.01 15.07
CA ALA A 388 6.56 -11.21 15.87
C ALA A 388 5.23 -11.98 16.01
N ILE A 389 5.34 -13.28 16.23
CA ILE A 389 4.22 -14.15 16.61
C ILE A 389 4.53 -14.79 17.98
N GLU A 390 3.58 -14.75 18.90
CA GLU A 390 3.66 -15.47 20.18
C GLU A 390 2.85 -16.77 20.11
N PHE A 391 3.34 -17.79 20.81
CA PHE A 391 2.62 -19.02 21.14
C PHE A 391 2.63 -19.24 22.66
N SER A 392 1.47 -19.40 23.29
CA SER A 392 1.28 -19.75 24.71
C SER A 392 -0.14 -20.26 24.93
N SER A 393 -0.41 -20.90 26.05
CA SER A 393 -1.77 -21.21 26.48
C SER A 393 -2.66 -19.97 26.69
N ASN A 394 -2.06 -18.81 26.98
CA ASN A 394 -2.77 -17.54 27.21
C ASN A 394 -2.11 -16.38 26.44
N PRO A 395 -2.27 -16.30 25.11
CA PRO A 395 -1.52 -15.36 24.28
C PRO A 395 -1.83 -13.90 24.65
N GLY A 396 -0.76 -13.12 24.87
CA GLY A 396 -0.81 -11.70 25.21
C GLY A 396 -0.66 -11.40 26.70
N GLN A 397 -0.71 -12.42 27.57
CA GLN A 397 -0.52 -12.28 29.00
C GLN A 397 0.65 -13.14 29.47
N HIS A 398 1.38 -12.65 30.47
CA HIS A 398 2.37 -13.44 31.17
C HIS A 398 1.68 -14.27 32.26
N ASP A 399 1.86 -15.59 32.23
CA ASP A 399 1.35 -16.49 33.27
C ASP A 399 2.45 -16.81 34.30
N LEU A 400 2.09 -16.82 35.58
CA LEU A 400 3.02 -16.99 36.69
C LEU A 400 3.84 -18.29 36.57
N LEU A 401 5.16 -18.19 36.68
CA LEU A 401 6.13 -19.29 36.52
C LEU A 401 6.22 -19.88 35.09
N GLU A 402 5.54 -19.30 34.10
CA GLU A 402 5.70 -19.64 32.67
C GLU A 402 6.94 -18.91 32.12
N PRO A 403 8.03 -19.62 31.77
CA PRO A 403 9.20 -18.98 31.19
C PRO A 403 8.90 -18.43 29.80
N GLU A 404 9.52 -17.29 29.48
CA GLU A 404 9.44 -16.69 28.15
C GLU A 404 10.73 -16.92 27.36
N ILE A 405 10.58 -17.31 26.09
CA ILE A 405 11.69 -17.52 25.16
C ILE A 405 11.49 -16.69 23.90
N LYS A 406 12.59 -16.34 23.24
CA LYS A 406 12.52 -15.71 21.92
C LYS A 406 13.47 -16.32 20.90
N LEU A 407 13.03 -16.36 19.65
CA LEU A 407 13.84 -16.71 18.49
C LEU A 407 13.84 -15.54 17.52
N ILE A 408 15.02 -15.13 17.07
CA ILE A 408 15.22 -14.02 16.15
C ILE A 408 15.95 -14.52 14.91
N GLY A 409 15.41 -14.26 13.72
CA GLY A 409 16.05 -14.57 12.46
C GLY A 409 16.44 -13.31 11.70
N ASN A 410 17.41 -13.47 10.79
CA ASN A 410 17.63 -12.54 9.69
C ASN A 410 17.84 -11.09 10.16
N MET A 411 18.70 -10.93 11.17
CA MET A 411 19.22 -9.62 11.56
C MET A 411 20.24 -9.09 10.54
N HIS A 412 20.92 -9.98 9.82
CA HIS A 412 21.55 -9.67 8.55
C HIS A 412 20.61 -10.10 7.44
N GLY A 413 20.23 -9.18 6.56
CA GLY A 413 19.17 -9.42 5.57
C GLY A 413 19.50 -10.52 4.55
N ASN A 414 20.78 -10.73 4.25
CA ASN A 414 21.26 -11.79 3.37
C ASN A 414 21.48 -13.15 4.05
N GLU A 415 21.33 -13.25 5.36
CA GLU A 415 21.39 -14.52 6.10
C GLU A 415 19.96 -15.05 6.26
N VAL A 416 19.46 -15.73 5.21
CA VAL A 416 18.03 -15.92 4.98
C VAL A 416 17.49 -17.23 5.56
N LEU A 417 18.33 -18.24 5.73
CA LEU A 417 17.86 -19.55 6.20
C LEU A 417 17.13 -19.47 7.55
N GLY A 418 17.65 -18.66 8.48
CA GLY A 418 16.99 -18.41 9.77
C GLY A 418 15.57 -17.84 9.64
N ARG A 419 15.36 -16.93 8.69
CA ARG A 419 14.02 -16.38 8.39
C ARG A 419 13.05 -17.47 7.96
N GLN A 420 13.47 -18.31 7.00
CA GLN A 420 12.61 -19.36 6.47
C GLN A 420 12.31 -20.43 7.53
N LEU A 421 13.32 -20.89 8.28
CA LEU A 421 13.13 -21.86 9.36
C LEU A 421 12.13 -21.38 10.41
N LEU A 422 12.16 -20.10 10.79
CA LEU A 422 11.19 -19.55 11.73
C LEU A 422 9.79 -19.45 11.14
N ILE A 423 9.64 -19.12 9.85
CA ILE A 423 8.32 -19.16 9.17
C ILE A 423 7.77 -20.59 9.17
N TYR A 424 8.60 -21.60 8.89
CA TYR A 424 8.19 -23.01 8.91
C TYR A 424 7.86 -23.49 10.33
N LEU A 425 8.65 -23.09 11.32
CA LEU A 425 8.42 -23.42 12.73
C LEU A 425 7.07 -22.92 13.20
N THR A 426 6.68 -21.70 12.85
CA THR A 426 5.37 -21.14 13.26
C THR A 426 4.19 -21.95 12.71
N GLN A 427 4.28 -22.36 11.45
CA GLN A 427 3.26 -23.20 10.80
C GLN A 427 3.23 -24.61 11.42
N TYR A 428 4.41 -25.18 11.69
CA TYR A 428 4.59 -26.49 12.32
C TYR A 428 4.00 -26.52 13.73
N LEU A 429 4.33 -25.55 14.59
CA LEU A 429 3.81 -25.44 15.96
C LEU A 429 2.28 -25.39 15.98
N CYS A 430 1.67 -24.55 15.14
CA CYS A 430 0.22 -24.47 15.02
C CYS A 430 -0.41 -25.77 14.51
N SER A 431 0.15 -26.37 13.45
CA SER A 431 -0.39 -27.60 12.86
C SER A 431 -0.32 -28.78 13.84
N GLU A 432 0.84 -29.01 14.44
CA GLU A 432 1.05 -30.14 15.36
C GLU A 432 0.25 -30.00 16.65
N TYR A 433 0.07 -28.77 17.16
CA TYR A 433 -0.79 -28.54 18.32
C TYR A 433 -2.24 -28.95 18.04
N LEU A 434 -2.78 -28.57 16.87
CA LEU A 434 -4.12 -28.94 16.44
C LEU A 434 -4.28 -30.44 16.17
N LEU A 435 -3.21 -31.11 15.75
CA LEU A 435 -3.18 -32.56 15.54
C LEU A 435 -3.05 -33.36 16.84
N GLY A 436 -2.87 -32.71 17.99
CA GLY A 436 -2.77 -33.40 19.28
C GLY A 436 -1.37 -33.93 19.60
N ASN A 437 -0.31 -33.36 19.01
CA ASN A 437 1.06 -33.77 19.33
C ASN A 437 1.41 -33.37 20.78
N GLU A 438 1.53 -34.35 21.67
CA GLU A 438 1.75 -34.14 23.11
C GLU A 438 3.01 -33.33 23.42
N ARG A 439 4.09 -33.50 22.65
CA ARG A 439 5.34 -32.75 22.85
C ARG A 439 5.12 -31.26 22.60
N ILE A 440 4.47 -30.93 21.49
CA ILE A 440 4.21 -29.54 21.09
C ILE A 440 3.15 -28.89 21.98
N GLN A 441 2.10 -29.63 22.35
CA GLN A 441 1.11 -29.15 23.32
C GLN A 441 1.74 -28.88 24.68
N THR A 442 2.59 -29.78 25.18
CA THR A 442 3.31 -29.56 26.45
C THR A 442 4.21 -28.34 26.35
N LEU A 443 4.95 -28.18 25.25
CA LEU A 443 5.85 -27.05 25.05
C LEU A 443 5.09 -25.72 25.07
N ILE A 444 4.00 -25.58 24.30
CA ILE A 444 3.20 -24.35 24.21
C ILE A 444 2.40 -24.08 25.49
N ASN A 445 1.91 -25.12 26.17
CA ASN A 445 1.14 -24.94 27.41
C ASN A 445 1.99 -24.63 28.64
N THR A 446 3.31 -24.75 28.53
CA THR A 446 4.23 -24.51 29.65
C THR A 446 5.25 -23.40 29.37
N THR A 447 5.23 -22.81 28.17
CA THR A 447 6.25 -21.86 27.70
C THR A 447 5.58 -20.80 26.85
N ARG A 448 5.96 -19.55 27.06
CA ARG A 448 5.61 -18.46 26.14
C ARG A 448 6.71 -18.27 25.11
N ILE A 449 6.40 -18.59 23.86
CA ILE A 449 7.36 -18.64 22.76
C ILE A 449 7.13 -17.43 21.86
N HIS A 450 8.14 -16.58 21.69
CA HIS A 450 8.06 -15.45 20.78
C HIS A 450 8.99 -15.64 19.59
N ILE A 451 8.48 -15.50 18.37
CA ILE A 451 9.25 -15.74 17.15
C ILE A 451 9.23 -14.47 16.30
N LEU A 452 10.41 -13.92 16.01
CA LEU A 452 10.63 -12.80 15.10
C LEU A 452 11.41 -13.32 13.88
N PRO A 453 10.74 -13.67 12.77
CA PRO A 453 11.44 -14.27 11.62
C PRO A 453 12.44 -13.35 10.92
N SER A 454 12.21 -12.03 10.94
CA SER A 454 13.11 -11.06 10.31
C SER A 454 13.22 -9.81 11.17
N MET A 455 14.42 -9.59 11.72
CA MET A 455 14.79 -8.34 12.37
C MET A 455 15.19 -7.26 11.35
N ASN A 456 15.75 -7.65 10.20
CA ASN A 456 16.16 -6.75 9.12
C ASN A 456 15.40 -7.01 7.82
N PRO A 457 14.09 -6.66 7.75
CA PRO A 457 13.30 -6.87 6.55
C PRO A 457 13.78 -6.02 5.37
N ASP A 458 14.40 -4.87 5.62
CA ASP A 458 14.90 -3.97 4.57
C ASP A 458 16.12 -4.56 3.87
N GLY A 459 17.12 -5.01 4.64
CA GLY A 459 18.28 -5.71 4.09
C GLY A 459 17.89 -7.00 3.34
N TYR A 460 16.83 -7.69 3.79
CA TYR A 460 16.33 -8.88 3.09
C TYR A 460 15.81 -8.57 1.69
N ASP A 461 15.06 -7.49 1.50
CA ASP A 461 14.55 -7.12 0.17
C ASP A 461 15.70 -6.82 -0.80
N ILE A 462 16.77 -6.15 -0.31
CA ILE A 462 17.99 -5.90 -1.10
C ILE A 462 18.65 -7.23 -1.50
N ALA A 463 18.85 -8.14 -0.54
CA ALA A 463 19.47 -9.44 -0.81
C ALA A 463 18.62 -10.30 -1.77
N ALA A 464 17.30 -10.28 -1.61
CA ALA A 464 16.37 -11.06 -2.44
C ALA A 464 16.30 -10.52 -3.88
N ALA A 465 16.34 -9.20 -4.07
CA ALA A 465 16.35 -8.59 -5.40
C ALA A 465 17.60 -8.98 -6.20
N GLU A 466 18.78 -8.99 -5.57
CA GLU A 466 20.01 -9.40 -6.24
C GLU A 466 20.03 -10.87 -6.65
N VAL A 467 19.37 -11.75 -5.89
CA VAL A 467 19.27 -13.17 -6.26
C VAL A 467 18.24 -13.37 -7.39
N ALA A 468 17.18 -12.55 -7.45
CA ALA A 468 16.19 -12.60 -8.52
C ALA A 468 16.76 -12.21 -9.89
N ASP A 469 17.66 -11.21 -9.94
CA ASP A 469 18.36 -10.80 -11.17
C ASP A 469 19.35 -11.87 -11.70
N ARG A 470 19.70 -12.90 -10.91
CA ARG A 470 20.60 -14.01 -11.32
C ARG A 470 19.94 -15.07 -12.19
N ASN A 471 18.61 -15.11 -12.28
CA ASN A 471 17.88 -16.10 -13.08
C ASN A 471 17.70 -15.67 -14.56
N ASP A 472 18.37 -14.60 -14.99
CA ASP A 472 18.45 -14.19 -16.39
C ASP A 472 19.47 -15.06 -17.16
N PRO A 473 19.04 -15.88 -18.14
CA PRO A 473 19.92 -16.77 -18.90
C PRO A 473 20.96 -16.06 -19.80
N GLU A 474 20.94 -14.72 -19.93
CA GLU A 474 21.90 -13.98 -20.76
C GLU A 474 23.22 -13.58 -20.05
N ASN A 475 23.35 -13.73 -18.72
CA ASN A 475 24.54 -13.29 -17.98
C ASN A 475 25.61 -14.39 -17.83
N ILE A 476 26.43 -14.55 -18.87
CA ILE A 476 27.46 -15.61 -19.05
C ILE A 476 28.75 -15.40 -18.21
N TYR A 477 28.90 -14.32 -17.44
CA TYR A 477 30.13 -14.07 -16.66
C TYR A 477 30.10 -14.71 -15.27
N GLN A 478 30.23 -16.04 -15.20
CA GLN A 478 30.23 -16.88 -13.98
C GLN A 478 31.38 -16.66 -12.96
N GLU A 479 32.26 -15.66 -13.12
CA GLU A 479 33.43 -15.49 -12.24
C GLU A 479 33.34 -14.35 -11.19
N GLY A 480 32.30 -13.51 -11.21
CA GLY A 480 32.04 -12.49 -10.16
C GLY A 480 31.16 -12.96 -8.99
N HIS A 481 30.75 -14.23 -8.96
CA HIS A 481 29.52 -14.72 -8.32
C HIS A 481 29.63 -15.07 -6.83
N GLU A 482 30.85 -15.09 -6.27
CA GLU A 482 31.10 -15.42 -4.85
C GLU A 482 31.26 -14.18 -3.95
N TYR A 483 31.56 -13.00 -4.52
CA TYR A 483 31.96 -11.81 -3.73
C TYR A 483 30.79 -10.93 -3.26
N ASN A 484 29.67 -10.86 -3.99
CA ASN A 484 28.58 -9.91 -3.68
C ASN A 484 27.48 -10.48 -2.75
N GLY A 485 27.23 -11.80 -2.77
CA GLY A 485 26.23 -12.43 -1.87
C GLY A 485 26.61 -12.41 -0.39
N TRP A 486 27.89 -12.18 -0.08
CA TRP A 486 28.40 -12.14 1.29
C TRP A 486 28.09 -10.85 2.04
N THR A 487 27.88 -9.74 1.33
CA THR A 487 27.78 -8.39 1.90
C THR A 487 26.54 -7.62 1.48
N SER A 488 25.99 -7.86 0.28
CA SER A 488 24.78 -7.17 -0.14
C SER A 488 23.58 -7.57 0.71
N GLY A 489 22.77 -6.58 1.13
CA GLY A 489 21.65 -6.78 2.04
C GLY A 489 22.01 -7.19 3.47
N ARG A 490 23.31 -7.24 3.84
CA ARG A 490 23.73 -7.55 5.22
C ARG A 490 23.28 -6.46 6.21
N GLY A 491 23.57 -5.20 5.89
CA GLY A 491 23.18 -4.05 6.70
C GLY A 491 21.68 -3.76 6.60
N ASN A 492 21.16 -2.89 7.47
CA ASN A 492 19.81 -2.34 7.30
C ASN A 492 19.77 -1.32 6.14
N ALA A 493 18.63 -0.64 5.92
CA ALA A 493 18.51 0.36 4.85
C ALA A 493 19.50 1.56 4.97
N GLN A 494 20.04 1.82 6.15
CA GLN A 494 21.13 2.79 6.40
C GLN A 494 22.54 2.20 6.19
N ASN A 495 22.64 0.96 5.74
CA ASN A 495 23.87 0.18 5.66
C ASN A 495 24.60 0.02 7.00
N LEU A 496 23.84 0.00 8.11
CA LEU A 496 24.36 -0.29 9.45
C LEU A 496 24.31 -1.80 9.72
N ASP A 497 25.41 -2.37 10.21
CA ASP A 497 25.42 -3.73 10.74
C ASP A 497 24.70 -3.75 12.10
N LEU A 498 23.50 -4.34 12.13
CA LEU A 498 22.67 -4.41 13.34
C LEU A 498 23.36 -5.18 14.48
N ASN A 499 24.21 -6.16 14.15
CA ASN A 499 24.99 -6.92 15.14
C ASN A 499 26.30 -6.22 15.55
N ARG A 500 26.46 -4.95 15.17
CA ARG A 500 27.44 -4.01 15.74
C ARG A 500 26.76 -2.78 16.32
N ASN A 501 25.43 -2.69 16.29
CA ASN A 501 24.68 -1.50 16.65
C ASN A 501 24.28 -1.44 18.13
N PHE A 502 24.27 -2.57 18.85
CA PHE A 502 23.93 -2.60 20.29
C PHE A 502 24.97 -1.88 21.17
N PRO A 503 24.61 -1.49 22.41
CA PRO A 503 25.55 -0.93 23.38
C PRO A 503 26.65 -1.93 23.75
N ASP A 504 27.91 -1.49 23.77
CA ASP A 504 29.02 -2.29 24.27
C ASP A 504 29.04 -2.29 25.80
N LEU A 505 28.31 -3.23 26.39
CA LEU A 505 28.28 -3.47 27.83
C LEU A 505 29.43 -4.37 28.28
N THR A 506 30.04 -5.13 27.36
CA THR A 506 31.11 -6.09 27.66
C THR A 506 32.39 -5.36 28.08
N SER A 507 32.74 -4.24 27.44
CA SER A 507 33.82 -3.35 27.88
C SER A 507 33.59 -2.83 29.31
N ILE A 508 32.36 -2.42 29.63
CA ILE A 508 31.99 -1.93 30.96
C ILE A 508 32.14 -3.06 31.99
N PHE A 509 31.65 -4.26 31.66
CA PHE A 509 31.81 -5.45 32.49
C PHE A 509 33.28 -5.75 32.77
N TYR A 510 34.15 -5.80 31.75
CA TYR A 510 35.57 -6.08 31.95
C TYR A 510 36.29 -5.04 32.81
N ASN A 511 35.96 -3.76 32.62
CA ASN A 511 36.55 -2.66 33.37
C ASN A 511 36.08 -2.63 34.83
N ARG A 512 34.79 -2.95 35.08
CA ARG A 512 34.17 -2.76 36.41
C ARG A 512 34.01 -4.03 37.24
N ARG A 513 34.16 -5.24 36.68
CA ARG A 513 34.01 -6.52 37.41
C ARG A 513 34.92 -6.76 38.62
N ARG A 514 35.90 -5.89 38.87
CA ARG A 514 36.78 -5.93 40.04
C ARG A 514 36.26 -5.08 41.21
N PHE A 515 35.31 -4.18 40.97
CA PHE A 515 34.69 -3.39 42.03
C PHE A 515 33.69 -4.24 42.82
N ARG A 516 33.75 -4.14 44.15
CA ARG A 516 32.94 -4.97 45.07
C ARG A 516 31.42 -4.73 44.98
N HIS A 517 31.01 -3.53 44.57
CA HIS A 517 29.61 -3.10 44.52
C HIS A 517 29.04 -3.02 43.09
N PHE A 518 29.83 -3.40 42.08
CA PHE A 518 29.37 -3.36 40.70
C PHE A 518 28.51 -4.60 40.38
N ARG A 519 27.30 -4.38 39.86
CA ARG A 519 26.44 -5.45 39.32
C ARG A 519 26.95 -5.87 37.94
N SER A 520 27.17 -7.17 37.77
CA SER A 520 27.55 -7.79 36.49
C SER A 520 26.34 -8.19 35.62
N ASP A 521 25.15 -7.92 36.11
CA ASP A 521 23.85 -8.12 35.49
C ASP A 521 23.11 -6.79 35.41
N HIS A 522 22.14 -6.67 34.50
CA HIS A 522 21.32 -5.46 34.33
C HIS A 522 22.16 -4.17 34.25
N ILE A 523 23.28 -4.20 33.53
CA ILE A 523 24.17 -3.05 33.36
C ILE A 523 23.40 -1.95 32.60
N PRO A 524 23.28 -0.72 33.12
CA PRO A 524 22.56 0.37 32.45
C PRO A 524 23.25 0.78 31.15
N ILE A 525 22.44 1.22 30.17
CA ILE A 525 22.96 1.71 28.89
C ILE A 525 23.68 3.05 29.14
N PRO A 526 24.95 3.20 28.75
CA PRO A 526 25.69 4.43 29.02
C PRO A 526 25.16 5.61 28.17
N ASP A 527 25.10 6.81 28.75
CA ASP A 527 24.66 8.04 28.05
C ASP A 527 25.42 8.30 26.74
N SER A 528 26.70 7.93 26.69
CA SER A 528 27.54 8.05 25.49
C SER A 528 27.03 7.24 24.30
N TYR A 529 26.27 6.17 24.52
CA TYR A 529 25.65 5.38 23.45
C TYR A 529 24.62 6.22 22.67
N TRP A 530 23.80 6.98 23.39
CA TRP A 530 22.73 7.80 22.82
C TRP A 530 23.24 9.08 22.13
N LEU A 531 24.43 9.57 22.52
CA LEU A 531 25.00 10.81 21.99
C LEU A 531 25.94 10.61 20.80
N ASN A 532 26.67 9.50 20.77
CA ASN A 532 27.81 9.34 19.85
C ASN A 532 27.58 8.32 18.74
N LYS A 533 26.42 7.65 18.69
CA LYS A 533 26.15 6.55 17.77
C LYS A 533 24.78 6.71 17.12
N VAL A 534 24.70 6.48 15.80
CA VAL A 534 23.42 6.36 15.09
C VAL A 534 22.80 5.02 15.45
N ILE A 535 21.63 5.06 16.08
CA ILE A 535 20.89 3.88 16.53
C ILE A 535 19.91 3.49 15.42
N ALA A 536 20.02 2.25 14.95
CA ALA A 536 19.09 1.72 13.97
C ALA A 536 17.70 1.51 14.60
N PRO A 537 16.60 1.85 13.91
CA PRO A 537 15.26 1.67 14.45
C PRO A 537 14.96 0.20 14.80
N GLU A 538 15.53 -0.74 14.05
CA GLU A 538 15.44 -2.17 14.33
C GLU A 538 16.11 -2.55 15.66
N THR A 539 17.32 -2.03 15.91
CA THR A 539 18.05 -2.24 17.17
C THR A 539 17.30 -1.64 18.35
N TYR A 540 16.77 -0.42 18.21
CA TYR A 540 15.95 0.22 19.24
C TYR A 540 14.70 -0.60 19.58
N ALA A 541 13.97 -1.07 18.57
CA ALA A 541 12.79 -1.91 18.74
C ALA A 541 13.12 -3.21 19.51
N VAL A 542 14.22 -3.88 19.16
CA VAL A 542 14.65 -5.11 19.84
C VAL A 542 15.13 -4.84 21.28
N MET A 543 15.88 -3.77 21.54
CA MET A 543 16.26 -3.41 22.91
C MET A 543 15.03 -3.15 23.80
N LYS A 544 14.03 -2.44 23.27
CA LYS A 544 12.76 -2.20 23.95
C LYS A 544 12.01 -3.52 24.20
N TRP A 545 12.00 -4.40 23.21
CA TRP A 545 11.36 -5.70 23.30
C TRP A 545 12.01 -6.60 24.36
N ILE A 546 13.35 -6.65 24.42
CA ILE A 546 14.12 -7.37 25.45
C ILE A 546 13.74 -6.92 26.87
N ARG A 547 13.45 -5.63 27.07
CA ARG A 547 13.01 -5.09 28.36
C ARG A 547 11.52 -5.30 28.68
N SER A 548 10.70 -5.54 27.67
CA SER A 548 9.25 -5.62 27.82
C SER A 548 8.78 -6.96 28.39
N TYR A 549 9.61 -7.98 28.29
CA TYR A 549 9.28 -9.37 28.59
C TYR A 549 10.40 -10.02 29.41
N PRO A 550 10.09 -10.88 30.40
CA PRO A 550 11.10 -11.57 31.21
C PRO A 550 11.72 -12.77 30.46
N PHE A 551 12.37 -12.50 29.31
CA PHE A 551 13.01 -13.54 28.51
C PHE A 551 14.10 -14.29 29.30
N VAL A 552 14.06 -15.62 29.22
CA VAL A 552 14.99 -16.52 29.92
C VAL A 552 16.07 -17.04 28.98
N ILE A 553 15.70 -17.56 27.81
CA ILE A 553 16.63 -17.98 26.76
C ILE A 553 16.26 -17.39 25.41
N SER A 554 17.27 -17.29 24.54
CA SER A 554 17.12 -16.80 23.18
C SER A 554 18.10 -17.39 22.20
N ALA A 555 17.71 -17.43 20.92
CA ALA A 555 18.62 -17.72 19.82
C ALA A 555 18.47 -16.70 18.71
N SER A 556 19.59 -16.14 18.24
CA SER A 556 19.69 -15.37 17.00
C SER A 556 20.20 -16.29 15.89
N LEU A 557 19.46 -16.40 14.78
CA LEU A 557 19.76 -17.29 13.66
C LEU A 557 20.44 -16.54 12.51
N HIS A 558 21.60 -17.05 12.13
CA HIS A 558 22.57 -16.46 11.21
C HIS A 558 22.99 -17.45 10.12
N GLY A 559 23.78 -16.97 9.16
CA GLY A 559 24.40 -17.77 8.12
C GLY A 559 25.79 -17.26 7.73
N GLY A 560 26.58 -18.13 7.14
CA GLY A 560 27.98 -17.91 6.75
C GLY A 560 28.94 -18.96 7.31
N GLU A 561 28.47 -19.79 8.25
CA GLU A 561 29.21 -20.91 8.83
C GLU A 561 28.23 -21.94 9.43
N LEU A 562 28.70 -23.09 9.90
CA LEU A 562 27.89 -24.08 10.63
C LEU A 562 28.44 -24.33 12.04
N VAL A 563 28.02 -23.51 13.00
CA VAL A 563 28.48 -23.54 14.40
C VAL A 563 27.52 -22.79 15.33
N ILE A 564 27.47 -23.16 16.60
CA ILE A 564 26.85 -22.32 17.64
C ILE A 564 27.91 -21.45 18.32
N SER A 565 27.76 -20.13 18.22
CA SER A 565 28.55 -19.17 18.98
C SER A 565 27.83 -18.78 20.27
N TYR A 566 28.55 -18.76 21.40
CA TYR A 566 28.02 -18.32 22.69
C TYR A 566 28.89 -17.22 23.33
N PRO A 567 28.29 -16.35 24.17
CA PRO A 567 28.99 -15.24 24.82
C PRO A 567 30.26 -15.63 25.59
N PHE A 568 31.22 -14.72 25.76
CA PHE A 568 31.19 -13.35 25.20
C PHE A 568 31.69 -13.29 23.75
N ASP A 569 31.11 -12.40 22.96
CA ASP A 569 31.54 -12.06 21.60
C ASP A 569 32.72 -11.06 21.59
N PHE A 570 32.84 -10.21 22.63
CA PHE A 570 33.96 -9.27 22.75
C PHE A 570 35.10 -9.80 23.62
N SER A 571 36.31 -9.76 23.08
CA SER A 571 37.55 -10.15 23.77
C SER A 571 37.86 -9.25 24.94
N ARG A 572 38.39 -9.85 26.02
CA ARG A 572 38.90 -9.09 27.16
C ARG A 572 40.11 -8.22 26.82
N HIS A 573 40.91 -8.62 25.84
CA HIS A 573 42.09 -7.86 25.42
C HIS A 573 41.74 -7.09 24.14
N PRO A 574 41.72 -5.74 24.15
CA PRO A 574 41.25 -4.94 23.02
C PRO A 574 41.98 -5.18 21.70
N HIS A 575 43.22 -5.67 21.76
CA HIS A 575 44.07 -5.95 20.59
C HIS A 575 44.17 -7.43 20.23
N ASP A 576 43.55 -8.33 21.01
CA ASP A 576 43.55 -9.76 20.68
C ASP A 576 42.24 -10.11 19.98
N GLU A 577 42.32 -10.30 18.67
CA GLU A 577 41.18 -10.58 17.79
C GLU A 577 40.61 -11.99 18.01
N ARG A 578 41.33 -12.91 18.67
CA ARG A 578 40.89 -14.31 18.89
C ARG A 578 41.26 -14.81 20.28
N MET A 579 40.51 -14.36 21.29
CA MET A 579 40.75 -14.71 22.69
C MET A 579 39.53 -15.34 23.34
N TYR A 580 39.72 -16.50 23.95
CA TYR A 580 38.68 -17.14 24.77
C TYR A 580 38.26 -16.24 25.93
N SER A 581 36.97 -15.87 25.96
CA SER A 581 36.42 -14.90 26.90
C SER A 581 35.16 -15.45 27.59
N PRO A 582 35.33 -16.16 28.72
CA PRO A 582 34.24 -16.89 29.37
C PRO A 582 33.29 -15.97 30.13
N THR A 583 32.01 -16.34 30.13
CA THR A 583 31.00 -15.73 31.00
C THR A 583 31.03 -16.32 32.41
N PRO A 584 30.44 -15.64 33.41
CA PRO A 584 30.18 -16.25 34.73
C PRO A 584 29.37 -17.56 34.65
N ASP A 585 28.49 -17.70 33.65
CA ASP A 585 27.64 -18.88 33.41
C ASP A 585 28.15 -19.77 32.27
N GLU A 586 29.46 -19.80 32.04
CA GLU A 586 30.13 -20.53 30.96
C GLU A 586 29.61 -21.96 30.76
N GLN A 587 29.43 -22.71 31.85
CA GLN A 587 29.01 -24.10 31.76
C GLN A 587 27.57 -24.26 31.24
N ILE A 588 26.69 -23.30 31.56
CA ILE A 588 25.31 -23.29 31.07
C ILE A 588 25.29 -22.93 29.59
N PHE A 589 26.02 -21.89 29.18
CA PHE A 589 26.10 -21.51 27.77
C PHE A 589 26.64 -22.64 26.91
N ARG A 590 27.69 -23.34 27.35
CA ARG A 590 28.21 -24.51 26.65
C ARG A 590 27.18 -25.63 26.53
N GLN A 591 26.38 -25.87 27.58
CA GLN A 591 25.35 -26.91 27.54
C GLN A 591 24.15 -26.51 26.68
N LEU A 592 23.75 -25.24 26.71
CA LEU A 592 22.72 -24.67 25.85
C LEU A 592 23.13 -24.77 24.38
N ALA A 593 24.36 -24.36 24.05
CA ALA A 593 24.92 -24.46 22.70
C ALA A 593 25.02 -25.92 22.23
N ARG A 594 25.46 -26.84 23.10
CA ARG A 594 25.49 -28.27 22.81
C ARG A 594 24.11 -28.87 22.57
N THR A 595 23.10 -28.41 23.28
CA THR A 595 21.72 -28.90 23.11
C THR A 595 21.23 -28.67 21.69
N TYR A 596 21.56 -27.53 21.09
CA TYR A 596 21.27 -27.28 19.67
C TYR A 596 22.20 -28.09 18.75
N ALA A 597 23.53 -27.99 18.96
CA ALA A 597 24.52 -28.57 18.07
C ALA A 597 24.45 -30.10 17.97
N ASP A 598 24.21 -30.79 19.09
CA ASP A 598 24.14 -32.25 19.16
C ASP A 598 22.79 -32.79 18.63
N ALA A 599 21.73 -31.97 18.64
CA ALA A 599 20.43 -32.32 18.06
C ALA A 599 20.33 -31.99 16.56
N HIS A 600 21.20 -31.11 16.05
CA HIS A 600 21.31 -30.82 14.62
C HIS A 600 21.97 -31.98 13.88
N ALA A 601 21.44 -32.35 12.71
CA ALA A 601 21.85 -33.56 11.98
C ALA A 601 23.35 -33.65 11.65
N THR A 602 24.01 -32.51 11.42
CA THR A 602 25.42 -32.46 10.95
C THR A 602 26.35 -31.58 11.76
N MET A 603 25.85 -30.76 12.70
CA MET A 603 26.66 -29.69 13.29
C MET A 603 27.68 -30.22 14.29
N SER A 604 27.32 -31.26 15.05
CA SER A 604 28.21 -31.98 15.96
C SER A 604 29.05 -33.07 15.28
N ASN A 605 28.87 -33.33 13.98
CA ASN A 605 29.57 -34.41 13.30
C ASN A 605 31.06 -34.11 13.18
N ASN A 606 31.90 -35.14 13.32
CA ASN A 606 33.36 -35.05 13.20
C ASN A 606 33.85 -35.04 11.74
N ASP A 607 32.92 -34.95 10.78
CA ASP A 607 33.26 -34.84 9.36
C ASP A 607 34.04 -33.55 9.10
N THR A 608 35.15 -33.67 8.38
CA THR A 608 36.04 -32.57 8.01
C THR A 608 35.81 -32.04 6.60
N GLU A 609 34.96 -32.69 5.80
CA GLU A 609 34.62 -32.27 4.44
C GLU A 609 33.33 -31.43 4.37
N ARG A 610 32.67 -31.20 5.52
CA ARG A 610 31.46 -30.37 5.62
C ARG A 610 31.74 -28.90 5.90
N CYS A 611 30.73 -28.07 5.66
CA CYS A 611 30.65 -26.73 6.25
C CYS A 611 30.82 -26.80 7.79
N GLY A 612 31.53 -25.85 8.39
CA GLY A 612 31.84 -25.87 9.84
C GLY A 612 32.91 -26.87 10.26
N ALA A 613 33.68 -27.46 9.32
CA ALA A 613 34.74 -28.43 9.63
C ALA A 613 35.78 -27.91 10.64
N SER A 614 36.06 -26.60 10.65
CA SER A 614 36.96 -25.95 11.61
C SER A 614 36.48 -26.10 13.07
N PHE A 615 35.19 -26.36 13.29
CA PHE A 615 34.56 -26.56 14.60
C PHE A 615 34.20 -28.02 14.89
N ALA A 616 34.44 -28.95 13.96
CA ALA A 616 34.14 -30.38 14.14
C ALA A 616 34.82 -30.95 15.40
N ASN A 617 36.10 -30.64 15.61
CA ASN A 617 36.87 -31.07 16.79
C ASN A 617 36.37 -30.45 18.12
N LYS A 618 35.54 -29.40 18.04
CA LYS A 618 34.90 -28.77 19.21
C LYS A 618 33.44 -29.21 19.36
N GLY A 619 32.97 -30.12 18.50
CA GLY A 619 31.60 -30.62 18.38
C GLY A 619 30.59 -29.52 18.07
N GLY A 620 30.92 -28.63 17.14
CA GLY A 620 29.97 -27.67 16.58
C GLY A 620 29.67 -26.44 17.44
N ILE A 621 30.49 -26.14 18.44
CA ILE A 621 30.33 -24.96 19.30
C ILE A 621 31.62 -24.13 19.39
N THR A 622 31.49 -22.81 19.60
CA THR A 622 32.62 -21.90 19.83
C THR A 622 32.23 -20.76 20.78
N ASN A 623 33.19 -20.24 21.55
CA ASN A 623 33.03 -18.95 22.20
C ASN A 623 33.21 -17.85 21.14
N GLY A 624 32.37 -16.81 21.16
CA GLY A 624 32.35 -15.77 20.14
C GLY A 624 33.69 -15.06 19.97
N ALA A 625 34.23 -14.51 21.07
CA ALA A 625 35.52 -13.82 21.07
C ALA A 625 36.70 -14.74 20.68
N GLN A 626 36.59 -16.04 20.92
CA GLN A 626 37.60 -17.02 20.49
C GLN A 626 37.59 -17.24 18.98
N TRP A 627 36.42 -17.13 18.34
CA TRP A 627 36.29 -17.24 16.90
C TRP A 627 36.76 -15.96 16.21
N TYR A 628 36.16 -14.82 16.58
CA TYR A 628 36.62 -13.48 16.25
C TYR A 628 35.95 -12.45 17.17
N SER A 629 36.73 -11.51 17.70
CA SER A 629 36.26 -10.52 18.66
C SER A 629 35.53 -9.34 18.00
N PHE A 630 34.36 -8.97 18.52
CA PHE A 630 33.68 -7.72 18.16
C PHE A 630 32.81 -7.19 19.30
N ALA A 631 32.63 -5.87 19.34
CA ALA A 631 31.78 -5.20 20.33
C ALA A 631 30.41 -4.82 19.75
N GLY A 632 29.42 -4.63 20.62
CA GLY A 632 28.08 -4.17 20.23
C GLY A 632 27.20 -5.23 19.57
N GLY A 633 27.43 -6.51 19.89
CA GLY A 633 26.58 -7.63 19.49
C GLY A 633 25.31 -7.76 20.34
N MET A 634 24.26 -8.34 19.74
CA MET A 634 22.98 -8.56 20.42
C MET A 634 23.07 -9.61 21.55
N SER A 635 23.89 -10.64 21.34
CA SER A 635 24.02 -11.78 22.26
C SER A 635 24.57 -11.35 23.63
N ASP A 636 25.70 -10.64 23.64
CA ASP A 636 26.30 -10.06 24.84
C ASP A 636 25.37 -9.05 25.52
N PHE A 637 24.63 -8.25 24.74
CA PHE A 637 23.67 -7.28 25.29
C PHE A 637 22.54 -7.96 26.06
N ASN A 638 21.97 -9.04 25.54
CA ASN A 638 20.93 -9.81 26.23
C ASN A 638 21.40 -10.25 27.63
N TYR A 639 22.58 -10.88 27.68
CA TYR A 639 23.12 -11.42 28.92
C TYR A 639 23.53 -10.34 29.92
N LEU A 640 24.03 -9.19 29.47
CA LEU A 640 24.51 -8.13 30.37
C LEU A 640 23.43 -7.13 30.79
N HIS A 641 22.38 -6.94 29.98
CA HIS A 641 21.32 -5.95 30.25
C HIS A 641 20.01 -6.55 30.79
N SER A 642 19.82 -7.86 30.67
CA SER A 642 18.59 -8.57 31.06
C SER A 642 18.90 -9.91 31.73
N ASN A 643 17.86 -10.70 32.02
CA ASN A 643 17.99 -12.09 32.47
C ASN A 643 18.26 -13.10 31.33
N CYS A 644 18.19 -12.66 30.07
CA CYS A 644 18.11 -13.54 28.91
C CYS A 644 19.48 -14.12 28.51
N TYR A 645 19.55 -15.44 28.39
CA TYR A 645 20.70 -16.18 27.86
C TYR A 645 20.54 -16.37 26.35
N GLU A 646 21.22 -15.54 25.56
CA GLU A 646 21.17 -15.63 24.09
C GLU A 646 22.39 -16.38 23.52
N ILE A 647 22.14 -17.21 22.51
CA ILE A 647 23.18 -17.83 21.68
C ILE A 647 23.00 -17.41 20.21
N THR A 648 24.08 -17.49 19.45
CA THR A 648 24.11 -17.20 18.01
C THR A 648 24.22 -18.53 17.25
N VAL A 649 23.25 -18.83 16.40
CA VAL A 649 23.13 -20.08 15.66
C VAL A 649 23.51 -19.82 14.20
N GLU A 650 24.69 -20.27 13.77
CA GLU A 650 25.09 -20.22 12.36
C GLU A 650 24.59 -21.50 11.66
N LEU A 651 23.67 -21.34 10.71
CA LEU A 651 22.89 -22.45 10.15
C LEU A 651 23.52 -23.13 8.94
N GLY A 652 24.52 -22.52 8.32
CA GLY A 652 25.15 -23.03 7.10
C GLY A 652 26.07 -22.00 6.44
N CYS A 653 26.98 -22.47 5.59
CA CYS A 653 27.98 -21.64 4.93
C CYS A 653 27.38 -20.76 3.83
N ASP A 654 26.36 -21.26 3.14
CA ASP A 654 25.59 -20.45 2.20
C ASP A 654 24.60 -19.59 2.97
N LYS A 655 24.78 -18.27 2.88
CA LYS A 655 23.92 -17.29 3.55
C LYS A 655 22.52 -17.24 2.93
N PHE A 656 22.44 -17.50 1.62
CA PHE A 656 21.21 -17.45 0.83
C PHE A 656 21.14 -18.70 -0.06
N PRO A 657 20.85 -19.88 0.52
CA PRO A 657 20.87 -21.15 -0.20
C PRO A 657 19.84 -21.23 -1.34
N SER A 658 19.97 -22.20 -2.24
CA SER A 658 18.92 -22.44 -3.24
C SER A 658 17.62 -22.93 -2.60
N GLU A 659 16.46 -22.65 -3.22
CA GLU A 659 15.15 -23.08 -2.69
C GLU A 659 15.05 -24.59 -2.49
N VAL A 660 15.76 -25.37 -3.32
CA VAL A 660 15.79 -26.85 -3.22
C VAL A 660 16.42 -27.34 -1.91
N GLU A 661 17.28 -26.53 -1.28
CA GLU A 661 17.93 -26.87 0.00
C GLU A 661 17.04 -26.53 1.21
N LEU A 662 15.97 -25.76 1.06
CA LEU A 662 15.15 -25.29 2.19
C LEU A 662 14.45 -26.44 2.95
N TYR A 663 13.96 -27.46 2.24
CA TYR A 663 13.34 -28.62 2.88
C TYR A 663 14.34 -29.51 3.63
N PRO A 664 15.48 -29.92 3.02
CA PRO A 664 16.56 -30.57 3.74
C PRO A 664 17.03 -29.79 4.98
N GLU A 665 17.22 -28.48 4.87
CA GLU A 665 17.68 -27.64 5.99
C GLU A 665 16.65 -27.56 7.12
N TRP A 666 15.35 -27.51 6.78
CA TRP A 666 14.28 -27.64 7.78
C TRP A 666 14.38 -28.96 8.55
N LEU A 667 14.55 -30.08 7.85
CA LEU A 667 14.67 -31.39 8.51
C LEU A 667 15.88 -31.47 9.43
N ARG A 668 17.02 -30.86 9.04
CA ARG A 668 18.26 -30.85 9.84
C ARG A 668 18.14 -30.02 11.11
N ASN A 669 17.33 -28.95 11.09
CA ASN A 669 17.20 -27.99 12.19
C ASN A 669 15.97 -28.18 13.08
N LYS A 670 14.91 -28.84 12.60
CA LYS A 670 13.64 -28.97 13.33
C LYS A 670 13.82 -29.52 14.75
N GLU A 671 14.56 -30.62 14.90
CA GLU A 671 14.77 -31.25 16.22
C GLU A 671 15.62 -30.38 17.14
N ALA A 672 16.62 -29.68 16.58
CA ALA A 672 17.48 -28.77 17.32
C ALA A 672 16.72 -27.55 17.84
N LEU A 673 15.84 -26.97 17.04
CA LEU A 673 14.96 -25.86 17.44
C LEU A 673 14.04 -26.28 18.59
N LEU A 674 13.39 -27.44 18.49
CA LEU A 674 12.51 -27.95 19.56
C LEU A 674 13.29 -28.23 20.86
N SER A 675 14.41 -28.95 20.75
CA SER A 675 15.27 -29.27 21.90
C SER A 675 15.84 -28.02 22.58
N PHE A 676 16.16 -26.98 21.80
CA PHE A 676 16.58 -25.69 22.33
C PHE A 676 15.47 -25.01 23.13
N MET A 677 14.24 -24.95 22.61
CA MET A 677 13.10 -24.34 23.31
C MET A 677 12.79 -25.09 24.61
N GLU A 678 12.90 -26.42 24.61
CA GLU A 678 12.71 -27.26 25.80
C GLU A 678 13.78 -27.03 26.89
N PHE A 679 14.97 -26.53 26.52
CA PHE A 679 16.05 -26.26 27.47
C PHE A 679 15.67 -25.21 28.52
N VAL A 680 14.73 -24.31 28.23
CA VAL A 680 14.30 -23.27 29.18
C VAL A 680 13.78 -23.84 30.48
N HIS A 681 13.25 -25.07 30.44
CA HIS A 681 12.79 -25.81 31.60
C HIS A 681 13.94 -26.49 32.34
N ARG A 682 15.10 -25.83 32.48
CA ARG A 682 16.23 -26.32 33.28
C ARG A 682 16.58 -25.41 34.46
N GLY A 683 17.17 -26.00 35.51
CA GLY A 683 17.66 -25.25 36.67
C GLY A 683 16.60 -25.06 37.76
N ILE A 684 16.36 -23.81 38.17
CA ILE A 684 15.34 -23.47 39.17
C ILE A 684 14.40 -22.38 38.68
N LYS A 685 13.17 -22.42 39.17
CA LYS A 685 12.22 -21.30 39.10
C LYS A 685 11.45 -21.15 40.40
N GLY A 686 10.84 -20.01 40.64
CA GLY A 686 10.05 -19.81 41.85
C GLY A 686 9.61 -18.38 42.03
N ILE A 687 9.03 -18.08 43.19
CA ILE A 687 8.46 -16.77 43.50
C ILE A 687 9.16 -16.17 44.72
N VAL A 688 9.57 -14.91 44.62
CA VAL A 688 9.99 -14.09 45.76
C VAL A 688 8.82 -13.26 46.22
N LYS A 689 8.37 -13.47 47.46
CA LYS A 689 7.20 -12.80 48.03
C LYS A 689 7.47 -12.18 49.39
N ASP A 690 6.63 -11.25 49.79
CA ASP A 690 6.63 -10.67 51.14
C ASP A 690 5.89 -11.57 52.14
N GLU A 691 5.86 -11.15 53.42
CA GLU A 691 5.15 -11.88 54.49
C GLU A 691 3.63 -11.94 54.30
N HIS A 692 3.06 -11.10 53.44
CA HIS A 692 1.63 -11.08 53.09
C HIS A 692 1.31 -11.92 51.86
N GLY A 693 2.34 -12.50 51.22
CA GLY A 693 2.19 -13.31 50.02
C GLY A 693 2.23 -12.54 48.70
N ASN A 694 2.50 -11.23 48.71
CA ASN A 694 2.62 -10.42 47.50
C ASN A 694 3.98 -10.65 46.83
N GLY A 695 4.00 -10.81 45.51
CA GLY A 695 5.22 -10.87 44.72
C GLY A 695 6.08 -9.61 44.84
N ILE A 696 7.40 -9.77 44.90
CA ILE A 696 8.35 -8.65 44.96
C ILE A 696 9.02 -8.51 43.59
N LYS A 697 8.65 -7.48 42.84
CA LYS A 697 9.30 -7.10 41.57
C LYS A 697 10.75 -6.66 41.77
N GLY A 698 11.64 -7.07 40.88
CA GLY A 698 13.05 -6.63 40.86
C GLY A 698 13.89 -7.15 42.04
N ALA A 699 13.43 -8.18 42.75
CA ALA A 699 14.24 -8.87 43.75
C ALA A 699 15.39 -9.62 43.06
N THR A 700 16.58 -9.55 43.64
CA THR A 700 17.79 -10.19 43.11
C THR A 700 17.91 -11.62 43.60
N ILE A 701 18.13 -12.56 42.69
CA ILE A 701 18.50 -13.94 42.98
C ILE A 701 19.98 -14.14 42.64
N SER A 702 20.77 -14.43 43.66
CA SER A 702 22.22 -14.64 43.56
C SER A 702 22.59 -16.08 43.86
N VAL A 703 23.54 -16.63 43.13
CA VAL A 703 24.02 -18.02 43.30
C VAL A 703 25.48 -18.00 43.72
N ARG A 704 25.80 -18.60 44.87
CA ARG A 704 27.16 -18.60 45.40
C ARG A 704 28.13 -19.25 44.41
N GLY A 705 29.13 -18.48 43.98
CA GLY A 705 30.17 -18.93 43.05
C GLY A 705 29.95 -18.45 41.61
N ILE A 706 28.75 -17.97 41.28
CA ILE A 706 28.45 -17.38 39.97
C ILE A 706 28.29 -15.87 40.14
N ARG A 707 29.13 -15.09 39.45
CA ARG A 707 29.09 -13.62 39.53
C ARG A 707 28.24 -13.03 38.41
N HIS A 708 26.96 -13.42 38.39
CA HIS A 708 25.94 -12.88 37.52
C HIS A 708 24.59 -13.23 38.15
N ASP A 709 23.89 -12.21 38.65
CA ASP A 709 22.61 -12.39 39.34
C ASP A 709 21.45 -12.20 38.35
N ILE A 710 20.24 -12.64 38.72
CA ILE A 710 19.01 -12.38 37.95
C ILE A 710 18.02 -11.59 38.78
N THR A 711 17.02 -11.00 38.14
CA THR A 711 15.92 -10.27 38.79
C THR A 711 14.58 -10.95 38.60
N THR A 712 13.66 -10.76 39.55
CA THR A 712 12.27 -11.22 39.43
C THR A 712 11.44 -10.31 38.53
N ALA A 713 10.46 -10.90 37.84
CA ALA A 713 9.48 -10.20 37.01
C ALA A 713 8.40 -9.49 37.87
N GLU A 714 7.32 -8.99 37.25
CA GLU A 714 6.33 -8.14 37.92
C GLU A 714 5.66 -8.83 39.12
N ASP A 715 5.29 -10.10 38.98
CA ASP A 715 4.64 -10.90 40.04
C ASP A 715 5.65 -11.58 40.98
N GLY A 716 6.93 -11.22 40.90
CA GLY A 716 7.98 -11.72 41.78
C GLY A 716 8.52 -13.10 41.40
N ASP A 717 8.12 -13.67 40.27
CA ASP A 717 8.66 -14.92 39.76
C ASP A 717 9.99 -14.74 39.02
N TYR A 718 10.76 -15.82 38.96
CA TYR A 718 12.08 -15.84 38.35
C TYR A 718 12.43 -17.23 37.80
N TRP A 719 13.39 -17.25 36.87
CA TRP A 719 13.97 -18.46 36.31
C TRP A 719 15.50 -18.34 36.30
N ARG A 720 16.19 -19.29 36.93
CA ARG A 720 17.64 -19.38 36.95
C ARG A 720 18.11 -20.71 36.41
N LEU A 721 18.74 -20.69 35.24
CA LEU A 721 19.38 -21.86 34.65
C LEU A 721 20.58 -22.27 35.50
N LEU A 722 20.63 -23.55 35.87
CA LEU A 722 21.68 -24.14 36.71
C LEU A 722 21.92 -25.60 36.32
N ASN A 723 23.18 -26.01 36.40
CA ASN A 723 23.56 -27.40 36.20
C ASN A 723 23.13 -28.24 37.41
N PRO A 724 22.92 -29.57 37.23
CA PRO A 724 22.70 -30.48 38.34
C PRO A 724 23.83 -30.38 39.37
N GLY A 725 23.47 -30.28 40.65
CA GLY A 725 24.43 -30.06 41.72
C GLY A 725 23.84 -29.34 42.93
N VAL A 726 24.69 -29.10 43.92
CA VAL A 726 24.33 -28.38 45.15
C VAL A 726 24.65 -26.91 44.99
N HIS A 727 23.63 -26.05 45.12
CA HIS A 727 23.76 -24.61 44.98
C HIS A 727 23.30 -23.90 46.25
N ILE A 728 23.91 -22.75 46.55
CA ILE A 728 23.47 -21.87 47.64
C ILE A 728 22.92 -20.61 46.98
N VAL A 729 21.61 -20.44 47.09
CA VAL A 729 20.85 -19.39 46.41
C VAL A 729 20.36 -18.38 47.45
N THR A 730 20.57 -17.09 47.18
CA THR A 730 20.15 -16.01 48.08
C THR A 730 19.25 -15.04 47.33
N ALA A 731 18.06 -14.80 47.88
CA ALA A 731 17.14 -13.76 47.44
C ALA A 731 17.31 -12.50 48.29
N ALA A 732 17.34 -11.34 47.64
CA ALA A 732 17.48 -10.04 48.28
C ALA A 732 16.64 -8.98 47.57
N ALA A 733 16.06 -8.05 48.31
CA ALA A 733 15.33 -6.91 47.75
C ALA A 733 15.53 -5.67 48.63
N SER A 734 15.46 -4.47 48.02
CA SER A 734 15.60 -3.21 48.75
C SER A 734 14.48 -3.04 49.78
N GLY A 735 14.82 -2.78 51.05
CA GLY A 735 13.85 -2.70 52.15
C GLY A 735 13.43 -4.04 52.75
N TYR A 736 14.07 -5.14 52.36
CA TYR A 736 13.79 -6.49 52.87
C TYR A 736 15.04 -7.20 53.39
N SER A 737 14.85 -8.13 54.33
CA SER A 737 15.90 -9.03 54.81
C SER A 737 16.28 -10.05 53.73
N LYS A 738 17.57 -10.33 53.56
CA LYS A 738 18.05 -11.38 52.64
C LYS A 738 17.67 -12.77 53.16
N ALA A 739 17.31 -13.68 52.25
CA ALA A 739 17.00 -15.08 52.56
C ALA A 739 17.87 -16.02 51.73
N THR A 740 18.54 -16.98 52.38
CA THR A 740 19.44 -17.93 51.72
C THR A 740 18.94 -19.36 51.87
N LYS A 741 18.95 -20.13 50.78
CA LYS A 741 18.58 -21.55 50.74
C LYS A 741 19.68 -22.38 50.08
N ARG A 742 19.94 -23.57 50.63
CA ARG A 742 20.77 -24.58 50.01
C ARG A 742 19.86 -25.53 49.24
N ILE A 743 20.06 -25.64 47.93
CA ILE A 743 19.26 -26.47 47.04
C ILE A 743 20.13 -27.58 46.44
N ASN A 744 19.52 -28.72 46.13
CA ASN A 744 20.16 -29.83 45.45
C ASN A 744 19.36 -30.16 44.19
N LEU A 745 19.93 -29.92 43.01
CA LEU A 745 19.33 -30.23 41.72
C LEU A 745 19.78 -31.63 41.26
N PRO A 746 18.91 -32.64 41.31
CA PRO A 746 19.27 -33.98 40.85
C PRO A 746 19.34 -34.02 39.32
N ARG A 747 20.05 -35.00 38.77
CA ARG A 747 20.24 -35.16 37.32
C ARG A 747 18.94 -35.45 36.55
N ASN A 748 17.91 -35.96 37.22
CA ASN A 748 16.65 -36.41 36.60
C ASN A 748 15.53 -35.37 36.65
N ILE A 749 15.68 -34.28 37.41
CA ILE A 749 14.69 -33.20 37.44
C ILE A 749 15.15 -32.12 36.46
N GLN A 750 14.25 -31.74 35.55
CA GLN A 750 14.49 -30.67 34.61
C GLN A 750 14.48 -29.30 35.35
N VAL A 751 13.43 -28.97 36.13
CA VAL A 751 13.35 -27.74 36.94
C VAL A 751 12.97 -27.99 38.40
N GLY A 752 13.69 -27.37 39.33
CA GLY A 752 13.35 -27.32 40.75
C GLY A 752 12.58 -26.05 41.13
N ARG A 753 11.44 -26.19 41.84
CA ARG A 753 10.71 -25.04 42.38
C ARG A 753 11.32 -24.55 43.70
N VAL A 754 11.68 -23.26 43.78
CA VAL A 754 12.31 -22.65 44.96
C VAL A 754 11.71 -21.27 45.24
N ASP A 755 10.80 -21.18 46.20
CA ASP A 755 10.17 -19.90 46.56
C ASP A 755 10.92 -19.23 47.72
N PHE A 756 10.95 -17.90 47.78
CA PHE A 756 11.55 -17.13 48.89
C PHE A 756 10.51 -16.22 49.53
N VAL A 757 10.57 -16.10 50.86
CA VAL A 757 9.77 -15.13 51.62
C VAL A 757 10.72 -14.17 52.29
N LEU A 758 10.62 -12.88 51.96
CA LEU A 758 11.46 -11.83 52.52
C LEU A 758 10.68 -10.99 53.53
N LYS A 759 11.30 -10.69 54.67
CA LYS A 759 10.70 -9.86 55.72
C LYS A 759 11.02 -8.40 55.50
N LYS A 760 10.05 -7.50 55.69
CA LYS A 760 10.32 -6.05 55.62
C LYS A 760 11.20 -5.66 56.79
N VAL A 761 12.29 -4.95 56.51
CA VAL A 761 13.19 -4.42 57.54
C VAL A 761 13.10 -2.90 57.51
N PRO A 762 12.97 -2.23 58.66
CA PRO A 762 13.06 -0.77 58.72
C PRO A 762 14.35 -0.30 58.05
N ARG A 763 14.27 0.69 57.16
CA ARG A 763 15.46 1.32 56.58
C ARG A 763 16.27 1.94 57.73
N GLU A 764 17.32 1.26 58.17
CA GLU A 764 18.41 1.97 58.84
C GLU A 764 19.05 2.89 57.79
N PRO A 765 19.34 4.16 58.13
CA PRO A 765 20.12 5.02 57.25
C PRO A 765 21.57 4.49 57.23
N SER A 766 21.82 3.48 56.41
CA SER A 766 23.18 3.08 56.09
C SER A 766 23.87 4.27 55.43
N LEU A 767 25.05 4.64 55.93
CA LEU A 767 25.98 5.65 55.40
C LEU A 767 26.38 5.45 53.93
N ASP A 768 25.87 4.42 53.25
CA ASP A 768 26.04 4.13 51.82
C ASP A 768 25.05 4.87 50.90
N TYR A 769 24.27 5.83 51.42
CA TYR A 769 23.34 6.62 50.60
C TYR A 769 24.03 7.50 49.54
N PHE A 770 25.36 7.59 49.54
CA PHE A 770 26.12 8.34 48.54
C PHE A 770 26.58 7.53 47.32
N ASN A 771 26.29 6.22 47.20
CA ASN A 771 26.72 5.45 46.02
C ASN A 771 25.78 4.28 45.62
N ILE A 772 24.52 4.55 45.27
CA ILE A 772 23.87 3.74 44.21
C ILE A 772 23.16 4.67 43.20
N PRO A 773 23.89 5.45 42.39
CA PRO A 773 23.33 6.15 41.23
C PRO A 773 22.89 5.18 40.11
N GLU A 774 23.19 3.89 40.24
CA GLU A 774 23.05 2.89 39.17
C GLU A 774 21.64 2.27 39.06
N LEU A 775 20.83 2.27 40.13
CA LEU A 775 19.44 1.73 40.06
C LEU A 775 18.48 2.71 39.37
N ASP A 776 18.57 4.01 39.68
CA ASP A 776 17.80 5.07 39.01
C ASP A 776 18.16 5.17 37.51
N ASN A 777 19.39 4.81 37.13
CA ASN A 777 19.83 4.80 35.74
C ASN A 777 19.39 3.56 34.94
N TYR A 778 19.14 2.41 35.57
CA TYR A 778 18.63 1.24 34.83
C TYR A 778 17.15 1.39 34.46
N GLU A 779 16.34 1.95 35.36
CA GLU A 779 14.93 2.24 35.06
C GLU A 779 14.77 3.23 33.90
N ARG A 780 15.74 4.14 33.74
CA ARG A 780 15.82 5.09 32.61
C ARG A 780 16.31 4.39 31.32
N PHE A 781 15.38 3.94 30.48
CA PHE A 781 15.70 3.25 29.21
C PHE A 781 16.36 4.17 28.17
N ASP A 782 15.64 5.19 27.70
CA ASP A 782 16.13 6.22 26.77
C ASP A 782 16.07 7.58 27.48
N PRO A 783 17.20 8.14 27.92
CA PRO A 783 17.24 9.39 28.66
C PRO A 783 16.85 10.61 27.82
N PHE A 784 16.83 10.49 26.48
CA PHE A 784 16.63 11.59 25.53
C PHE A 784 15.33 11.47 24.73
N ASN A 785 14.59 10.35 24.86
CA ASN A 785 13.31 10.11 24.17
C ASN A 785 13.36 10.44 22.66
N GLN A 786 14.49 10.19 22.00
CA GLN A 786 14.71 10.60 20.60
C GLN A 786 13.68 9.98 19.65
N PHE A 787 13.22 8.77 19.97
CA PHE A 787 12.21 8.05 19.20
C PHE A 787 10.76 8.33 19.63
N GLU A 788 10.53 8.87 20.83
CA GLU A 788 9.20 9.40 21.21
C GLU A 788 8.93 10.76 20.55
N GLN A 789 9.96 11.60 20.33
CA GLN A 789 9.86 12.84 19.55
C GLN A 789 9.53 12.61 18.06
N HIS A 790 9.85 11.45 17.49
CA HIS A 790 9.38 11.08 16.14
C HIS A 790 7.92 10.56 16.14
N SER A 791 7.36 10.25 17.31
CA SER A 791 5.94 9.85 17.48
C SER A 791 5.04 10.97 18.01
N GLN A 792 5.63 12.06 18.52
CA GLN A 792 4.95 13.29 18.91
C GLN A 792 5.27 14.40 17.92
N ARG A 793 4.39 14.56 16.93
CA ARG A 793 3.99 15.84 16.30
C ARG A 793 5.08 16.91 16.22
N GLU A 794 5.59 17.15 15.00
CA GLU A 794 6.03 18.48 14.61
C GLU A 794 4.86 19.47 14.81
N LEU A 795 4.84 20.14 15.97
CA LEU A 795 4.05 21.33 16.21
C LEU A 795 4.66 22.45 15.38
N GLY A 796 4.11 22.65 14.17
CA GLY A 796 4.44 23.79 13.34
C GLY A 796 4.02 25.10 14.01
N GLU A 797 4.95 26.04 14.11
CA GLU A 797 4.68 27.45 14.35
C GLU A 797 3.91 28.01 13.14
N ASN A 798 2.59 27.84 13.15
CA ASN A 798 1.56 28.74 12.62
C ASN A 798 0.27 27.92 12.52
N GLY A 799 -0.69 28.24 13.40
CA GLY A 799 -1.97 27.56 13.55
C GLY A 799 -2.90 27.70 12.34
N GLU A 800 -2.56 27.04 11.24
CA GLU A 800 -3.49 26.64 10.20
C GLU A 800 -3.46 25.10 10.14
N GLU A 801 -4.61 24.47 10.40
CA GLU A 801 -4.82 23.03 10.22
C GLU A 801 -4.56 22.65 8.76
N ARG A 802 -3.33 22.23 8.45
CA ARG A 802 -3.04 21.47 7.23
C ARG A 802 -3.56 20.06 7.44
N THR A 803 -4.63 19.70 6.75
CA THR A 803 -5.03 18.31 6.55
C THR A 803 -3.81 17.51 6.05
N GLU A 804 -3.27 16.62 6.88
CA GLU A 804 -2.19 15.69 6.51
C GLU A 804 -2.64 14.89 5.29
N LYS A 805 -1.89 14.99 4.20
CA LYS A 805 -2.13 14.16 3.01
C LYS A 805 -1.51 12.78 3.27
N PRO A 806 -2.16 11.66 2.88
CA PRO A 806 -1.66 10.32 3.11
C PRO A 806 -0.24 10.09 2.58
N TRP A 807 0.51 9.15 3.17
CA TRP A 807 1.91 8.86 2.82
C TRP A 807 2.15 8.58 1.33
N TRP A 808 1.18 7.97 0.65
CA TRP A 808 1.27 7.69 -0.79
C TRP A 808 1.08 8.92 -1.68
N TRP A 809 0.65 10.06 -1.14
CA TRP A 809 0.45 11.30 -1.88
C TRP A 809 1.76 11.83 -2.51
N ALA A 810 2.90 11.52 -1.87
CA ALA A 810 4.23 11.90 -2.37
C ALA A 810 4.50 11.34 -3.78
N TYR A 811 4.15 10.07 -4.04
CA TYR A 811 4.37 9.40 -5.33
C TYR A 811 3.73 10.13 -6.51
N PHE A 812 2.61 10.80 -6.29
CA PHE A 812 1.90 11.54 -7.34
C PHE A 812 2.26 13.03 -7.41
N SER A 813 2.91 13.57 -6.36
CA SER A 813 3.25 15.00 -6.27
C SER A 813 4.64 15.35 -6.78
N GLN A 814 5.56 14.38 -6.85
CA GLN A 814 6.96 14.59 -7.24
C GLN A 814 7.22 14.55 -8.75
N LEU A 815 6.26 14.11 -9.57
CA LEU A 815 6.46 13.79 -10.99
C LEU A 815 5.98 14.88 -11.98
N GLY A 816 5.61 16.08 -11.52
CA GLY A 816 5.18 17.17 -12.41
C GLY A 816 3.83 16.95 -13.13
N ILE A 817 3.18 15.82 -12.90
CA ILE A 817 1.80 15.51 -13.30
C ILE A 817 0.85 16.18 -12.31
N SER A 818 -0.30 16.69 -12.76
CA SER A 818 -1.33 17.25 -11.87
C SER A 818 -1.74 16.20 -10.84
N ALA A 819 -1.47 16.45 -9.56
CA ALA A 819 -1.69 15.47 -8.49
C ALA A 819 -3.17 15.02 -8.46
N PRO A 820 -3.45 13.70 -8.50
CA PRO A 820 -4.80 13.15 -8.60
C PRO A 820 -5.54 13.26 -7.27
N THR A 821 -6.16 14.41 -7.02
CA THR A 821 -6.94 14.68 -5.80
C THR A 821 -8.11 13.73 -5.60
N TRP A 822 -8.60 13.08 -6.67
CA TRP A 822 -9.64 12.05 -6.61
C TRP A 822 -9.22 10.76 -5.89
N LEU A 823 -7.92 10.56 -5.62
CA LEU A 823 -7.46 9.46 -4.76
C LEU A 823 -7.67 9.76 -3.26
N LEU A 824 -7.89 11.03 -2.89
CA LEU A 824 -8.11 11.42 -1.49
C LEU A 824 -9.58 11.19 -1.13
N ARG A 825 -9.82 10.43 -0.05
CA ARG A 825 -11.17 10.11 0.42
C ARG A 825 -11.89 11.32 1.04
N ASN A 826 -11.13 12.28 1.59
CA ASN A 826 -11.63 13.45 2.32
C ASN A 826 -11.04 14.75 1.72
N TYR A 827 -11.57 15.18 0.57
CA TYR A 827 -11.26 16.50 -0.01
C TYR A 827 -12.51 17.37 -0.11
#